data_AF-A0A7W4HRQ7-F1
#
_entry.id   AF-A0A7W4HRQ7-F1
#
_cell.length_a   1.000
_cell.length_b   1.000
_cell.length_c   1.000
_cell.angle_alpha   90.00
_cell.angle_beta   90.00
_cell.angle_gamma   90.00
#
_symmetry.space_group_name_H-M   'P 1'
#
loop_
_entity.id
_entity.type
_entity.pdbx_description
1 polymer ?
#
loop_
_entity_poly.entity_id
_entity_poly.type
_entity_poly.pdbx_seq_one_letter_code
_entity_poly.pdbx_strand_id
1 'polypeptide(L)'
;MAKKGVAKIIGNQSPIVGEKQIYRIESWYPDTPLIERNPQNVTWELFKKRKNGIFTTTNIKKKGIGEFTFGEIAQKHTYLLEAYLYAPEGKGIIINPQPSKIPKINKVELFYLNGNKGQVFSFTEKFIAKAYCVNLEGKELKFTLWEDDEKGNGHSEKNLIVETKKAKVDSKGVAKVDFQLTKALIQKAQRGETDARELEFYVTVEYYAHKKHATENIHIKNPEVKKETPKSRQGSKISKAPNSPASKKGESKKEEKGILDSVEESLRKIANLFDWGETRGKASKDKKSAENKPQSNKTVVVNVEEKKESTECFCKKKENQFYWSDKLTCKERKKVLEVCSELWGEENKSVKANELMSIIHLESAGTFSPSADNRRGYSGLIQFSDASAKSLGTTRSELKKMSFVEQMDYVKRYFERKKDLLNTMMDLYLLVMKPSAVGQGKNKDYAIFDESVSVPDGDGSNTSAAERMKNINKEPWVTKYGYSSNPSFMLETGEKKKRKKWVYTKQQYEDRAGFEGGKTYIWEVEKVLRKEHYDEGKLNIFNGVCEENKEKKEEKKTTTDERAPWMKYAVGELKSYGGIRQNESPLKEKISKYFDLSSLPSGNYSTYWCASFVNWCFEQTKDYKGTNSMTNVAAFDWLPPEQAKLKRKDIDGWKKGELIDSIEDVFYGAVIVFSHSHVAFVMGETEDGKSLIYIGGNQSDGQRGDGPGKRTISTNPILKSKFGKTFWLIKPKGYTVSENEKKLDKLTTNGKELDKSSTR
;
A
#
# COMPACT_ATOMS: atom_id res chain seq x y z
N MET A 1 44.60 -26.71 -3.39
CA MET A 1 44.65 -26.02 -2.07
C MET A 1 44.18 -26.98 -1.00
N ALA A 2 44.76 -26.94 0.20
CA ALA A 2 44.28 -27.71 1.34
C ALA A 2 42.94 -27.14 1.87
N LYS A 3 42.15 -27.97 2.57
CA LYS A 3 40.80 -27.59 3.03
C LYS A 3 40.85 -26.78 4.33
N LYS A 4 39.95 -25.80 4.45
CA LYS A 4 39.80 -24.95 5.63
C LYS A 4 38.32 -24.84 5.99
N GLY A 5 38.02 -24.78 7.28
CA GLY A 5 36.66 -24.71 7.81
C GLY A 5 36.34 -25.84 8.79
N VAL A 6 35.05 -26.03 9.05
CA VAL A 6 34.53 -27.16 9.82
C VAL A 6 34.72 -28.44 9.00
N ALA A 7 35.23 -29.52 9.62
CA ALA A 7 35.43 -30.81 8.98
C ALA A 7 34.33 -31.83 9.35
N LYS A 8 33.82 -31.78 10.59
CA LYS A 8 32.80 -32.71 11.06
C LYS A 8 31.91 -32.08 12.15
N ILE A 9 30.64 -32.48 12.16
CA ILE A 9 29.60 -32.07 13.11
C ILE A 9 28.84 -33.27 13.66
N ILE A 10 28.27 -33.13 14.85
CA ILE A 10 27.54 -34.17 15.58
C ILE A 10 26.20 -33.66 16.12
N GLY A 11 25.28 -34.61 16.29
CA GLY A 11 23.97 -34.44 16.93
C GLY A 11 22.99 -35.51 16.46
N ASN A 12 21.72 -35.36 16.84
CA ASN A 12 20.70 -36.38 16.62
C ASN A 12 20.32 -36.53 15.13
N GLN A 13 20.51 -37.71 14.54
CA GLN A 13 20.15 -38.00 13.14
C GLN A 13 18.66 -38.39 12.97
N SER A 14 17.97 -38.76 14.05
CA SER A 14 16.56 -39.17 14.04
C SER A 14 15.73 -38.41 15.09
N PRO A 15 15.68 -37.06 15.03
CA PRO A 15 15.02 -36.25 16.04
C PRO A 15 13.51 -36.32 15.98
N ILE A 16 12.84 -36.35 17.13
CA ILE A 16 11.38 -36.32 17.19
C ILE A 16 10.89 -34.91 16.80
N VAL A 17 9.86 -34.83 15.96
CA VAL A 17 9.26 -33.53 15.59
C VAL A 17 8.66 -32.82 16.82
N GLY A 18 8.84 -31.50 16.90
CA GLY A 18 8.49 -30.66 18.05
C GLY A 18 9.63 -30.43 19.05
N GLU A 19 10.57 -31.36 19.18
CA GLU A 19 11.68 -31.22 20.13
C GLU A 19 12.76 -30.22 19.68
N LYS A 20 13.40 -29.54 20.64
CA LYS A 20 14.64 -28.78 20.39
C LYS A 20 15.82 -29.74 20.38
N GLN A 21 16.59 -29.71 19.30
CA GLN A 21 17.81 -30.47 19.11
C GLN A 21 19.01 -29.51 19.05
N ILE A 22 20.16 -29.93 19.58
CA ILE A 22 21.39 -29.13 19.62
C ILE A 22 22.50 -29.88 18.88
N TYR A 23 23.02 -29.27 17.83
CA TYR A 23 24.12 -29.79 17.02
C TYR A 23 25.42 -29.06 17.34
N ARG A 24 26.55 -29.75 17.26
CA ARG A 24 27.87 -29.24 17.67
C ARG A 24 28.94 -29.53 16.62
N ILE A 25 29.95 -28.67 16.55
CA ILE A 25 31.16 -28.91 15.76
C ILE A 25 32.00 -29.92 16.53
N GLU A 26 32.44 -30.98 15.85
CA GLU A 26 33.32 -32.01 16.40
C GLU A 26 34.78 -31.74 16.03
N SER A 27 35.03 -31.34 14.78
CA SER A 27 36.38 -31.07 14.30
C SER A 27 36.43 -30.03 13.17
N TRP A 28 37.62 -29.46 13.01
CA TRP A 28 37.97 -28.48 11.98
C TRP A 28 39.03 -29.10 11.06
N TYR A 29 39.10 -28.66 9.80
CA TYR A 29 40.16 -29.13 8.90
C TYR A 29 41.55 -28.65 9.41
N PRO A 30 42.61 -29.46 9.27
CA PRO A 30 43.93 -29.15 9.83
C PRO A 30 44.44 -27.74 9.51
N ASP A 31 44.32 -27.33 8.25
CA ASP A 31 44.81 -26.05 7.72
C ASP A 31 43.96 -24.82 8.11
N THR A 32 42.89 -25.02 8.90
CA THR A 32 42.06 -23.92 9.45
C THR A 32 42.82 -23.24 10.58
N PRO A 33 43.20 -21.94 10.48
CA PRO A 33 43.96 -21.26 11.51
C PRO A 33 43.20 -21.22 12.84
N LEU A 34 43.90 -21.38 13.98
CA LEU A 34 43.29 -21.47 15.30
C LEU A 34 42.36 -20.27 15.63
N ILE A 35 42.76 -19.06 15.20
CA ILE A 35 41.97 -17.83 15.38
C ILE A 35 40.65 -17.82 14.58
N GLU A 36 40.55 -18.60 13.51
CA GLU A 36 39.32 -18.74 12.71
C GLU A 36 38.36 -19.81 13.25
N ARG A 37 38.83 -20.70 14.15
CA ARG A 37 38.05 -21.83 14.73
C ARG A 37 37.03 -21.39 15.80
N ASN A 38 36.36 -20.25 15.59
CA ASN A 38 35.31 -19.73 16.46
C ASN A 38 33.93 -20.25 16.03
N PRO A 39 33.22 -21.06 16.86
CA PRO A 39 31.87 -21.53 16.54
C PRO A 39 30.86 -20.43 16.22
N GLN A 40 31.00 -19.23 16.81
CA GLN A 40 30.11 -18.09 16.55
C GLN A 40 30.20 -17.55 15.12
N ASN A 41 31.31 -17.84 14.41
CA ASN A 41 31.48 -17.46 13.02
C ASN A 41 30.89 -18.47 12.04
N VAL A 42 30.56 -19.68 12.48
CA VAL A 42 30.09 -20.77 11.62
C VAL A 42 28.64 -20.57 11.22
N THR A 43 28.36 -20.77 9.94
CA THR A 43 27.01 -20.80 9.38
C THR A 43 26.52 -22.24 9.33
N TRP A 44 25.43 -22.51 10.05
CA TRP A 44 24.64 -23.74 9.96
C TRP A 44 23.56 -23.56 8.89
N GLU A 45 23.48 -24.47 7.91
CA GLU A 45 22.48 -24.44 6.84
C GLU A 45 21.78 -25.80 6.72
N LEU A 46 20.44 -25.77 6.66
CA LEU A 46 19.63 -26.97 6.45
C LEU A 46 19.23 -27.10 4.97
N PHE A 47 19.55 -28.25 4.39
CA PHE A 47 19.18 -28.65 3.03
C PHE A 47 18.14 -29.77 3.07
N LYS A 48 17.24 -29.81 2.09
CA LYS A 48 16.17 -30.83 1.96
C LYS A 48 16.42 -31.71 0.74
N LYS A 49 16.27 -33.03 0.92
CA LYS A 49 16.35 -34.02 -0.16
C LYS A 49 15.15 -33.89 -1.10
N ARG A 50 15.40 -33.89 -2.41
CA ARG A 50 14.37 -33.85 -3.47
C ARG A 50 14.11 -35.25 -4.04
N LYS A 51 13.07 -35.40 -4.88
CA LYS A 51 12.68 -36.68 -5.49
C LYS A 51 13.80 -37.33 -6.32
N ASN A 52 14.67 -36.53 -6.93
CA ASN A 52 15.86 -36.97 -7.67
C ASN A 52 17.09 -37.23 -6.77
N GLY A 53 16.91 -37.37 -5.46
CA GLY A 53 17.98 -37.63 -4.49
C GLY A 53 18.85 -36.43 -4.09
N ILE A 54 18.85 -35.36 -4.89
CA ILE A 54 19.68 -34.16 -4.66
C ILE A 54 19.21 -33.37 -3.44
N PHE A 55 20.15 -32.89 -2.62
CA PHE A 55 19.89 -31.95 -1.54
C PHE A 55 19.92 -30.51 -2.06
N THR A 56 18.93 -29.70 -1.69
CA THR A 56 18.84 -28.27 -2.04
C THR A 56 18.57 -27.46 -0.78
N THR A 57 19.02 -26.21 -0.70
CA THR A 57 18.77 -25.35 0.47
C THR A 57 17.28 -25.26 0.83
N THR A 58 17.00 -25.10 2.12
CA THR A 58 15.68 -24.70 2.66
C THR A 58 15.59 -23.20 2.94
N ASN A 59 16.67 -22.45 2.67
CA ASN A 59 16.93 -21.08 3.12
C ASN A 59 16.98 -20.90 4.66
N ILE A 60 16.93 -21.99 5.44
CA ILE A 60 17.10 -21.94 6.90
C ILE A 60 18.60 -21.91 7.22
N LYS A 61 19.08 -20.70 7.54
CA LYS A 61 20.48 -20.42 7.94
C LYS A 61 20.53 -19.88 9.37
N LYS A 62 21.54 -20.29 10.14
CA LYS A 62 21.84 -19.77 11.48
C LYS A 62 23.34 -19.56 11.64
N LYS A 63 23.78 -18.36 11.99
CA LYS A 63 25.18 -18.10 12.35
C LYS A 63 25.38 -18.31 13.85
N GLY A 64 26.42 -19.03 14.25
CA GLY A 64 26.76 -19.37 15.64
C GLY A 64 25.84 -20.39 16.34
N ILE A 65 24.55 -20.43 15.99
CA ILE A 65 23.52 -21.18 16.74
C ILE A 65 23.19 -22.51 16.05
N GLY A 66 23.74 -23.61 16.59
CA GLY A 66 23.46 -24.99 16.16
C GLY A 66 22.15 -25.60 16.68
N GLU A 67 21.20 -24.80 17.19
CA GLU A 67 19.90 -25.30 17.66
C GLU A 67 18.88 -25.42 16.52
N PHE A 68 18.16 -26.55 16.42
CA PHE A 68 17.09 -26.74 15.44
C PHE A 68 15.88 -27.46 16.06
N THR A 69 14.67 -27.12 15.60
CA THR A 69 13.41 -27.79 15.94
C THR A 69 12.69 -28.13 14.64
N PHE A 70 12.27 -29.39 14.49
CA PHE A 70 11.65 -29.89 13.27
C PHE A 70 10.12 -29.92 13.44
N GLY A 71 9.38 -29.24 12.56
CA GLY A 71 7.91 -29.22 12.60
C GLY A 71 7.27 -30.45 11.94
N GLU A 72 5.95 -30.61 12.09
CA GLU A 72 5.16 -31.76 11.63
C GLU A 72 5.47 -32.22 10.19
N ILE A 73 5.62 -31.29 9.24
CA ILE A 73 5.92 -31.65 7.84
C ILE A 73 7.33 -32.26 7.63
N ALA A 74 8.25 -32.09 8.59
CA ALA A 74 9.63 -32.53 8.47
C ALA A 74 9.78 -34.05 8.58
N GLN A 75 8.91 -34.75 9.33
CA GLN A 75 8.91 -36.22 9.41
C GLN A 75 8.68 -36.89 8.04
N LYS A 76 8.05 -36.16 7.10
CA LYS A 76 7.73 -36.64 5.74
C LYS A 76 8.95 -36.51 4.79
N HIS A 77 10.14 -36.09 5.29
CA HIS A 77 11.30 -35.70 4.48
C HIS A 77 12.69 -35.95 5.11
N THR A 78 13.68 -36.33 4.29
CA THR A 78 15.11 -36.34 4.66
C THR A 78 15.75 -34.96 4.47
N TYR A 79 16.64 -34.59 5.40
CA TYR A 79 17.44 -33.37 5.39
C TYR A 79 18.93 -33.67 5.48
N LEU A 80 19.75 -32.69 5.10
CA LEU A 80 21.19 -32.63 5.34
C LEU A 80 21.44 -31.32 6.09
N LEU A 81 22.04 -31.39 7.27
CA LEU A 81 22.52 -30.21 7.98
C LEU A 81 24.03 -30.10 7.74
N GLU A 82 24.47 -28.95 7.24
CA GLU A 82 25.90 -28.61 7.14
C GLU A 82 26.22 -27.45 8.10
N ALA A 83 27.49 -27.37 8.50
CA ALA A 83 28.02 -26.21 9.21
C ALA A 83 29.37 -25.84 8.58
N TYR A 84 29.57 -24.58 8.21
CA TYR A 84 30.73 -24.14 7.45
C TYR A 84 31.16 -22.70 7.82
N LEU A 85 32.43 -22.34 7.55
CA LEU A 85 32.90 -20.95 7.66
C LEU A 85 32.65 -20.15 6.39
N TYR A 86 33.01 -20.70 5.22
CA TYR A 86 33.02 -19.96 3.95
C TYR A 86 31.85 -20.34 3.02
N ALA A 87 31.72 -21.63 2.69
CA ALA A 87 30.68 -22.18 1.81
C ALA A 87 30.33 -23.63 2.22
N PRO A 88 29.11 -24.12 1.92
CA PRO A 88 28.77 -25.54 2.12
C PRO A 88 29.61 -26.44 1.21
N GLU A 89 29.90 -27.65 1.67
CA GLU A 89 30.75 -28.63 0.96
C GLU A 89 29.97 -29.81 0.37
N GLY A 90 28.65 -29.88 0.58
CA GLY A 90 27.87 -31.10 0.34
C GLY A 90 28.14 -32.16 1.42
N LYS A 91 28.70 -31.77 2.57
CA LYS A 91 29.19 -32.66 3.63
C LYS A 91 28.71 -32.20 5.00
N GLY A 92 27.94 -33.07 5.63
CA GLY A 92 27.30 -32.81 6.92
C GLY A 92 26.56 -34.06 7.40
N ILE A 93 25.61 -33.89 8.31
CA ILE A 93 24.82 -35.02 8.84
C ILE A 93 23.48 -35.12 8.13
N ILE A 94 23.11 -36.35 7.75
CA ILE A 94 21.78 -36.66 7.25
C ILE A 94 20.83 -36.77 8.45
N ILE A 95 19.68 -36.10 8.37
CA ILE A 95 18.67 -36.05 9.42
C ILE A 95 17.34 -36.55 8.85
N ASN A 96 16.72 -37.52 9.53
CA ASN A 96 15.41 -38.08 9.21
C ASN A 96 14.49 -37.91 10.43
N PRO A 97 13.77 -36.78 10.56
CA PRO A 97 12.92 -36.53 11.72
C PRO A 97 11.83 -37.60 11.88
N GLN A 98 11.53 -37.95 13.13
CA GLN A 98 10.61 -39.04 13.49
C GLN A 98 9.29 -38.48 14.02
N PRO A 99 8.15 -39.18 13.80
CA PRO A 99 6.85 -38.77 14.32
C PRO A 99 6.83 -38.67 15.85
N SER A 100 6.26 -37.58 16.38
CA SER A 100 5.90 -37.53 17.79
C SER A 100 4.67 -38.41 18.03
N LYS A 101 4.72 -39.23 19.08
CA LYS A 101 3.53 -39.95 19.60
C LYS A 101 2.67 -39.07 20.51
N ILE A 102 3.19 -37.92 20.94
CA ILE A 102 2.53 -36.97 21.85
C ILE A 102 1.96 -35.80 21.02
N PRO A 103 0.65 -35.52 21.07
CA PRO A 103 0.04 -34.36 20.43
C PRO A 103 0.49 -33.06 21.12
N LYS A 104 1.00 -32.10 20.35
CA LYS A 104 1.69 -30.91 20.88
C LYS A 104 1.28 -29.62 20.18
N ILE A 105 1.06 -28.54 20.94
CA ILE A 105 1.10 -27.17 20.43
C ILE A 105 2.48 -26.61 20.76
N ASN A 106 3.37 -26.50 19.76
CA ASN A 106 4.75 -26.04 19.97
C ASN A 106 4.83 -24.56 20.37
N LYS A 107 4.04 -23.72 19.69
CA LYS A 107 4.02 -22.26 19.85
C LYS A 107 2.81 -21.64 19.18
N VAL A 108 2.46 -20.44 19.62
CA VAL A 108 1.53 -19.53 18.95
C VAL A 108 2.32 -18.30 18.49
N GLU A 109 2.08 -17.81 17.28
CA GLU A 109 2.69 -16.57 16.76
C GLU A 109 1.63 -15.68 16.13
N LEU A 110 1.75 -14.36 16.34
CA LEU A 110 0.83 -13.34 15.83
C LEU A 110 1.44 -12.59 14.65
N PHE A 111 0.61 -12.28 13.66
CA PHE A 111 1.01 -11.72 12.37
C PHE A 111 0.05 -10.62 11.91
N TYR A 112 0.53 -9.62 11.19
CA TYR A 112 -0.33 -8.74 10.39
C TYR A 112 -0.95 -9.53 9.21
N LEU A 113 -2.00 -8.98 8.58
CA LEU A 113 -2.63 -9.63 7.41
C LEU A 113 -1.66 -9.89 6.26
N ASN A 114 -0.63 -9.03 6.10
CA ASN A 114 0.44 -9.20 5.09
C ASN A 114 1.40 -10.37 5.36
N GLY A 115 1.23 -11.11 6.46
CA GLY A 115 2.00 -12.30 6.78
C GLY A 115 3.31 -12.05 7.55
N ASN A 116 3.69 -10.80 7.80
CA ASN A 116 4.79 -10.44 8.71
C ASN A 116 4.38 -10.65 10.17
N LYS A 117 5.33 -11.02 11.04
CA LYS A 117 5.08 -11.09 12.50
C LYS A 117 4.75 -9.70 13.04
N GLY A 118 3.83 -9.61 13.99
CA GLY A 118 3.46 -8.37 14.66
C GLY A 118 3.52 -8.46 16.17
N GLN A 119 3.91 -7.34 16.80
CA GLN A 119 4.07 -7.18 18.25
C GLN A 119 3.39 -5.90 18.79
N VAL A 120 2.85 -5.06 17.90
CA VAL A 120 2.06 -3.85 18.20
C VAL A 120 1.04 -3.75 17.07
N PHE A 121 -0.24 -3.57 17.38
CA PHE A 121 -1.32 -3.60 16.39
C PHE A 121 -2.25 -2.40 16.57
N SER A 122 -2.83 -1.91 15.46
CA SER A 122 -3.85 -0.87 15.50
C SER A 122 -5.17 -1.40 16.04
N PHE A 123 -5.86 -0.61 16.86
CA PHE A 123 -7.23 -0.88 17.27
C PHE A 123 -8.19 -1.13 16.09
N THR A 124 -7.94 -0.53 14.92
CA THR A 124 -8.81 -0.68 13.74
C THR A 124 -8.49 -1.91 12.89
N GLU A 125 -7.34 -2.54 13.05
CA GLU A 125 -6.87 -3.60 12.14
C GLU A 125 -7.24 -5.02 12.58
N LYS A 126 -6.91 -5.97 11.71
CA LYS A 126 -6.96 -7.41 11.98
C LYS A 126 -5.56 -7.99 12.06
N PHE A 127 -5.39 -8.98 12.94
CA PHE A 127 -4.18 -9.79 13.03
C PHE A 127 -4.52 -11.28 12.92
N ILE A 128 -3.55 -12.09 12.54
CA ILE A 128 -3.67 -13.55 12.37
C ILE A 128 -2.91 -14.24 13.49
N ALA A 129 -3.59 -15.04 14.30
CA ALA A 129 -2.96 -15.99 15.21
C ALA A 129 -2.71 -17.31 14.48
N LYS A 130 -1.47 -17.83 14.54
CA LYS A 130 -1.11 -19.16 14.01
C LYS A 130 -0.58 -20.04 15.13
N ALA A 131 -1.21 -21.19 15.34
CA ALA A 131 -0.71 -22.24 16.21
C ALA A 131 0.09 -23.25 15.38
N TYR A 132 1.31 -23.55 15.80
CA TYR A 132 2.19 -24.55 15.19
C TYR A 132 2.21 -25.80 16.06
N CYS A 133 1.86 -26.94 15.48
CA CYS A 133 1.49 -28.15 16.19
C CYS A 133 2.24 -29.39 15.69
N VAL A 134 2.13 -30.49 16.44
CA VAL A 134 2.67 -31.82 16.13
C VAL A 134 1.64 -32.89 16.47
N ASN A 135 1.51 -33.94 15.65
CA ASN A 135 0.57 -35.05 15.87
C ASN A 135 -0.88 -34.58 16.19
N LEU A 136 -1.30 -33.51 15.50
CA LEU A 136 -2.61 -32.88 15.64
C LEU A 136 -3.30 -32.63 14.28
N GLU A 137 -2.77 -33.16 13.18
CA GLU A 137 -3.34 -33.02 11.82
C GLU A 137 -4.84 -33.36 11.80
N GLY A 138 -5.66 -32.45 11.26
CA GLY A 138 -7.13 -32.57 11.21
C GLY A 138 -7.90 -32.30 12.51
N LYS A 139 -7.23 -32.16 13.67
CA LYS A 139 -7.86 -31.83 14.96
C LYS A 139 -8.29 -30.37 15.01
N GLU A 140 -9.32 -30.09 15.80
CA GLU A 140 -9.87 -28.74 16.01
C GLU A 140 -9.26 -28.10 17.27
N LEU A 141 -8.73 -26.89 17.13
CA LEU A 141 -8.21 -26.06 18.22
C LEU A 141 -9.16 -24.88 18.48
N LYS A 142 -9.27 -24.49 19.75
CA LYS A 142 -9.98 -23.28 20.17
C LYS A 142 -8.97 -22.17 20.47
N PHE A 143 -9.06 -21.08 19.72
CA PHE A 143 -8.29 -19.84 19.90
C PHE A 143 -9.16 -18.85 20.67
N THR A 144 -8.63 -18.23 21.72
CA THR A 144 -9.34 -17.20 22.50
C THR A 144 -8.47 -15.95 22.59
N LEU A 145 -9.00 -14.82 22.13
CA LEU A 145 -8.44 -13.49 22.34
C LEU A 145 -8.89 -12.97 23.70
N TRP A 146 -7.90 -12.56 24.50
CA TRP A 146 -8.10 -11.96 25.81
C TRP A 146 -7.60 -10.53 25.84
N GLU A 147 -8.32 -9.71 26.57
CA GLU A 147 -8.00 -8.35 27.00
C GLU A 147 -7.40 -8.45 28.41
N ASP A 148 -6.27 -7.77 28.62
CA ASP A 148 -5.49 -7.81 29.87
C ASP A 148 -5.62 -6.48 30.61
N ASP A 149 -6.27 -6.52 31.77
CA ASP A 149 -6.61 -5.35 32.59
C ASP A 149 -5.82 -5.29 33.91
N GLU A 150 -4.96 -6.27 34.19
CA GLU A 150 -4.11 -6.28 35.39
C GLU A 150 -2.65 -5.92 35.07
N LYS A 151 -2.03 -5.10 35.91
CA LYS A 151 -0.66 -4.60 35.68
C LYS A 151 0.41 -5.63 36.06
N GLY A 152 0.67 -6.59 35.18
CA GLY A 152 1.82 -7.50 35.28
C GLY A 152 1.72 -8.73 34.39
N ASN A 153 2.84 -9.42 34.17
CA ASN A 153 2.88 -10.58 33.28
C ASN A 153 2.13 -11.80 33.88
N GLY A 154 0.95 -12.15 33.36
CA GLY A 154 0.31 -13.43 33.65
C GLY A 154 -1.17 -13.51 33.29
N HIS A 155 -1.70 -14.73 33.14
CA HIS A 155 -3.15 -14.93 32.95
C HIS A 155 -3.89 -14.80 34.28
N SER A 156 -4.59 -13.68 34.49
CA SER A 156 -5.50 -13.50 35.62
C SER A 156 -6.90 -14.05 35.33
N GLU A 157 -7.60 -14.53 36.37
CA GLU A 157 -9.02 -14.93 36.26
C GLU A 157 -9.95 -13.75 35.98
N LYS A 158 -9.49 -12.51 36.19
CA LYS A 158 -10.24 -11.28 35.87
C LYS A 158 -10.16 -10.89 34.39
N ASN A 159 -9.22 -11.46 33.63
CA ASN A 159 -8.95 -11.04 32.25
C ASN A 159 -10.11 -11.42 31.33
N LEU A 160 -10.40 -10.53 30.37
CA LEU A 160 -11.68 -10.52 29.66
C LEU A 160 -11.57 -11.24 28.33
N ILE A 161 -12.50 -12.16 28.04
CA ILE A 161 -12.64 -12.73 26.70
C ILE A 161 -13.20 -11.64 25.78
N VAL A 162 -12.54 -11.40 24.64
CA VAL A 162 -13.01 -10.50 23.58
C VAL A 162 -13.63 -11.29 22.43
N GLU A 163 -12.98 -12.37 21.99
CA GLU A 163 -13.50 -13.24 20.94
C GLU A 163 -12.93 -14.65 21.08
N THR A 164 -13.76 -15.66 20.83
CA THR A 164 -13.34 -17.06 20.65
C THR A 164 -13.56 -17.49 19.21
N LYS A 165 -12.57 -18.15 18.61
CA LYS A 165 -12.68 -18.80 17.29
C LYS A 165 -12.15 -20.21 17.35
N LYS A 166 -12.51 -21.02 16.36
CA LYS A 166 -11.97 -22.37 16.17
C LYS A 166 -11.34 -22.52 14.79
N ALA A 167 -10.31 -23.35 14.69
CA ALA A 167 -9.71 -23.75 13.43
C ALA A 167 -9.18 -25.18 13.51
N LYS A 168 -9.24 -25.91 12.40
CA LYS A 168 -8.58 -27.22 12.29
C LYS A 168 -7.11 -27.06 11.90
N VAL A 169 -6.27 -27.95 12.40
CA VAL A 169 -4.84 -28.04 12.05
C VAL A 169 -4.70 -28.64 10.65
N ASP A 170 -3.95 -27.99 9.77
CA ASP A 170 -3.68 -28.45 8.40
C ASP A 170 -2.63 -29.58 8.34
N SER A 171 -2.41 -30.11 7.13
CA SER A 171 -1.45 -31.20 6.87
C SER A 171 0.04 -30.83 6.98
N LYS A 172 0.31 -29.59 7.42
CA LYS A 172 1.64 -29.05 7.72
C LYS A 172 1.83 -28.85 9.23
N GLY A 173 0.80 -29.17 10.04
CA GLY A 173 0.77 -28.93 11.48
C GLY A 173 0.42 -27.50 11.87
N VAL A 174 -0.36 -26.75 11.07
CA VAL A 174 -0.69 -25.34 11.35
C VAL A 174 -2.20 -25.11 11.41
N ALA A 175 -2.69 -24.50 12.49
CA ALA A 175 -4.02 -23.90 12.56
C ALA A 175 -3.91 -22.37 12.57
N LYS A 176 -4.89 -21.65 12.02
CA LYS A 176 -4.90 -20.18 11.95
C LYS A 176 -6.30 -19.59 12.12
N VAL A 177 -6.39 -18.43 12.77
CA VAL A 177 -7.59 -17.59 12.86
C VAL A 177 -7.22 -16.11 12.72
N ASP A 178 -8.15 -15.27 12.25
CA ASP A 178 -8.04 -13.81 12.35
C ASP A 178 -8.73 -13.28 13.62
N PHE A 179 -8.29 -12.16 14.17
CA PHE A 179 -9.00 -11.41 15.21
C PHE A 179 -9.01 -9.91 14.86
N GLN A 180 -9.93 -9.14 15.46
CA GLN A 180 -10.08 -7.70 15.22
C GLN A 180 -10.22 -6.93 16.53
N LEU A 181 -9.35 -5.95 16.75
CA LEU A 181 -9.19 -5.27 18.03
C LEU A 181 -10.30 -4.24 18.34
N THR A 182 -11.05 -3.81 17.33
CA THR A 182 -12.24 -2.96 17.51
C THR A 182 -13.28 -3.59 18.44
N LYS A 183 -13.33 -4.93 18.54
CA LYS A 183 -14.26 -5.63 19.43
C LYS A 183 -13.96 -5.39 20.91
N ALA A 184 -12.69 -5.32 21.31
CA ALA A 184 -12.29 -4.97 22.67
C ALA A 184 -12.70 -3.53 23.02
N LEU A 185 -12.45 -2.57 22.11
CA LEU A 185 -12.92 -1.19 22.29
C LEU A 185 -14.44 -1.07 22.41
N ILE A 186 -15.21 -1.82 21.61
CA ILE A 186 -16.68 -1.86 21.71
C ILE A 186 -17.11 -2.45 23.05
N GLN A 187 -16.43 -3.48 23.53
CA GLN A 187 -16.67 -4.13 24.83
C GLN A 187 -16.38 -3.20 26.02
N LYS A 188 -15.28 -2.45 26.02
CA LYS A 188 -14.99 -1.41 27.02
C LYS A 188 -15.99 -0.25 26.95
N ALA A 189 -16.33 0.23 25.76
CA ALA A 189 -17.32 1.29 25.57
C ALA A 189 -18.73 0.89 26.08
N GLN A 190 -19.14 -0.38 25.90
CA GLN A 190 -20.40 -0.92 26.45
C GLN A 190 -20.40 -1.02 27.98
N ARG A 191 -19.23 -1.05 28.63
CA ARG A 191 -19.07 -1.07 30.09
C ARG A 191 -18.95 0.33 30.72
N GLY A 192 -18.92 1.38 29.89
CA GLY A 192 -18.76 2.77 30.36
C GLY A 192 -17.32 3.15 30.68
N GLU A 193 -16.33 2.34 30.30
CA GLU A 193 -14.91 2.69 30.44
C GLU A 193 -14.54 3.80 29.44
N THR A 194 -13.88 4.86 29.91
CA THR A 194 -13.75 6.14 29.17
C THR A 194 -12.34 6.49 28.70
N ASP A 195 -11.33 5.71 29.08
CA ASP A 195 -9.95 5.90 28.62
C ASP A 195 -9.38 4.58 28.06
N ALA A 196 -9.20 4.54 26.74
CA ALA A 196 -8.75 3.37 25.98
C ALA A 196 -7.59 3.73 25.03
N ARG A 197 -6.70 4.63 25.49
CA ARG A 197 -5.55 5.12 24.72
C ARG A 197 -4.52 4.03 24.44
N GLU A 198 -4.37 3.13 25.41
CA GLU A 198 -3.52 1.96 25.36
C GLU A 198 -4.32 0.76 25.86
N LEU A 199 -4.09 -0.41 25.28
CA LEU A 199 -4.76 -1.68 25.63
C LEU A 199 -3.72 -2.81 25.51
N GLU A 200 -3.78 -3.77 26.43
CA GLU A 200 -2.98 -4.99 26.36
C GLU A 200 -3.87 -6.20 26.00
N PHE A 201 -3.33 -7.10 25.17
CA PHE A 201 -4.02 -8.31 24.74
C PHE A 201 -3.07 -9.47 24.47
N TYR A 202 -3.62 -10.69 24.51
CA TYR A 202 -2.92 -11.94 24.21
C TYR A 202 -3.87 -12.99 23.62
N VAL A 203 -3.34 -14.07 23.02
CA VAL A 203 -4.14 -15.16 22.44
C VAL A 203 -3.75 -16.51 23.01
N THR A 204 -4.70 -17.20 23.64
CA THR A 204 -4.52 -18.58 24.11
C THR A 204 -5.04 -19.57 23.07
N VAL A 205 -4.44 -20.75 22.98
CA VAL A 205 -4.91 -21.85 22.10
C VAL A 205 -4.96 -23.16 22.88
N GLU A 206 -6.12 -23.81 22.90
CA GLU A 206 -6.37 -25.06 23.65
C GLU A 206 -6.87 -26.20 22.73
N TYR A 207 -6.54 -27.44 23.12
CA TYR A 207 -6.96 -28.69 22.50
C TYR A 207 -7.66 -29.55 23.55
N TYR A 208 -8.99 -29.57 23.50
CA TYR A 208 -9.87 -29.93 24.61
C TYR A 208 -9.72 -29.02 25.85
N ALA A 209 -10.76 -28.97 26.68
CA ALA A 209 -10.92 -27.94 27.71
C ALA A 209 -10.25 -28.31 29.05
N HIS A 210 -10.22 -27.31 29.96
CA HIS A 210 -9.93 -27.42 31.40
C HIS A 210 -8.48 -27.27 31.89
N LYS A 211 -7.72 -26.32 31.32
CA LYS A 211 -6.96 -25.26 32.05
C LYS A 211 -6.41 -24.23 31.03
N LYS A 212 -5.62 -23.23 31.44
CA LYS A 212 -5.21 -22.08 30.59
C LYS A 212 -3.80 -21.59 30.94
N HIS A 213 -3.03 -21.12 29.94
CA HIS A 213 -1.79 -20.30 30.03
C HIS A 213 -1.66 -19.45 28.74
N ALA A 214 -0.76 -18.44 28.68
CA ALA A 214 -0.89 -17.27 27.79
C ALA A 214 0.37 -16.88 26.97
N THR A 215 0.19 -16.04 25.94
CA THR A 215 1.30 -15.39 25.21
C THR A 215 1.73 -14.10 25.90
N GLU A 216 2.94 -13.60 25.60
CA GLU A 216 3.42 -12.29 26.06
C GLU A 216 2.45 -11.16 25.65
N ASN A 217 2.29 -10.17 26.54
CA ASN A 217 1.39 -9.03 26.39
C ASN A 217 1.79 -8.14 25.20
N ILE A 218 0.81 -7.71 24.41
CA ILE A 218 1.01 -6.72 23.36
C ILE A 218 0.35 -5.40 23.74
N HIS A 219 1.18 -4.38 23.97
CA HIS A 219 0.70 -3.00 24.11
C HIS A 219 0.26 -2.44 22.77
N ILE A 220 -0.95 -1.89 22.71
CA ILE A 220 -1.44 -1.00 21.66
C ILE A 220 -1.22 0.45 22.11
N LYS A 221 -0.79 1.35 21.20
CA LYS A 221 -0.83 2.81 21.44
C LYS A 221 -1.59 3.50 20.31
N ASN A 222 -2.59 4.32 20.66
CA ASN A 222 -3.41 5.05 19.70
C ASN A 222 -2.82 6.44 19.34
N PRO A 223 -2.78 6.84 18.05
CA PRO A 223 -2.51 8.23 17.68
C PRO A 223 -3.56 9.20 18.25
N GLU A 224 -3.16 10.41 18.65
CA GLU A 224 -4.06 11.35 19.34
C GLU A 224 -5.25 11.80 18.47
N VAL A 225 -6.47 11.52 18.94
CA VAL A 225 -7.71 12.07 18.37
C VAL A 225 -8.06 13.36 19.09
N LYS A 226 -7.84 14.51 18.43
CA LYS A 226 -8.35 15.80 18.91
C LYS A 226 -9.88 15.80 18.89
N LYS A 227 -10.50 15.90 20.06
CA LYS A 227 -11.96 16.01 20.21
C LYS A 227 -12.39 17.46 19.96
N GLU A 228 -13.28 17.69 19.00
CA GLU A 228 -14.04 18.94 18.91
C GLU A 228 -15.27 18.89 19.82
N THR A 229 -15.58 20.00 20.50
CA THR A 229 -16.69 20.10 21.47
C THR A 229 -17.97 20.61 20.82
N PRO A 230 -19.10 19.87 20.91
CA PRO A 230 -20.41 20.39 20.50
C PRO A 230 -20.84 21.57 21.38
N LYS A 231 -21.36 22.63 20.75
CA LYS A 231 -21.89 23.81 21.46
C LYS A 231 -23.22 23.49 22.13
N SER A 232 -23.39 23.89 23.38
CA SER A 232 -24.67 23.81 24.09
C SER A 232 -25.65 24.91 23.65
N ARG A 233 -26.95 24.64 23.83
CA ARG A 233 -28.02 25.65 23.90
C ARG A 233 -28.86 25.38 25.15
N GLN A 234 -29.37 26.44 25.76
CA GLN A 234 -30.09 26.38 27.04
C GLN A 234 -31.57 25.97 26.85
N GLY A 235 -32.16 25.39 27.90
CA GLY A 235 -33.59 25.12 27.99
C GLY A 235 -33.91 24.40 29.31
N SER A 236 -34.50 25.10 30.27
CA SER A 236 -34.73 24.61 31.64
C SER A 236 -36.21 24.43 31.97
N LYS A 237 -36.54 23.44 32.83
CA LYS A 237 -37.68 23.43 33.75
C LYS A 237 -37.53 22.33 34.83
N ILE A 238 -38.38 22.35 35.85
CA ILE A 238 -38.08 21.86 37.21
C ILE A 238 -39.21 20.98 37.80
N SER A 239 -38.86 19.87 38.44
CA SER A 239 -39.55 19.26 39.61
C SER A 239 -38.59 18.25 40.29
N LYS A 240 -38.05 18.55 41.49
CA LYS A 240 -38.57 18.29 42.85
C LYS A 240 -38.52 16.81 43.31
N ALA A 241 -37.77 16.58 44.40
CA ALA A 241 -37.72 15.37 45.25
C ALA A 241 -38.59 15.62 46.54
N PRO A 242 -38.51 14.88 47.69
CA PRO A 242 -37.69 13.71 48.06
C PRO A 242 -38.40 12.60 48.90
N ASN A 243 -37.70 11.49 49.18
CA ASN A 243 -37.77 10.58 50.36
C ASN A 243 -36.96 9.29 50.05
N SER A 244 -36.23 8.58 50.93
CA SER A 244 -35.58 8.82 52.24
C SER A 244 -34.64 7.59 52.51
N PRO A 245 -33.94 7.41 53.66
CA PRO A 245 -32.66 8.03 54.00
C PRO A 245 -31.45 7.06 54.14
N ALA A 246 -30.25 7.65 54.20
CA ALA A 246 -29.00 7.22 54.86
C ALA A 246 -28.70 5.72 55.17
N SER A 247 -27.77 5.16 54.39
CA SER A 247 -26.50 4.50 54.80
C SER A 247 -26.29 3.96 56.23
N LYS A 248 -25.70 2.74 56.34
CA LYS A 248 -24.92 2.24 57.52
C LYS A 248 -24.15 0.92 57.26
N LYS A 249 -22.79 0.98 57.19
CA LYS A 249 -21.81 -0.15 57.28
C LYS A 249 -21.97 -1.28 56.23
N GLY A 250 -21.05 -2.23 56.02
CA GLY A 250 -19.70 -2.54 56.55
C GLY A 250 -19.08 -3.73 55.79
N GLU A 251 -17.82 -4.12 56.04
CA GLU A 251 -17.06 -5.06 55.17
C GLU A 251 -17.01 -6.56 55.61
N SER A 252 -16.84 -7.45 54.62
CA SER A 252 -15.95 -8.65 54.59
C SER A 252 -16.40 -10.09 54.98
N LYS A 253 -16.20 -11.01 54.00
CA LYS A 253 -15.62 -12.40 54.08
C LYS A 253 -16.41 -13.67 54.47
N LYS A 254 -15.77 -14.82 54.09
CA LYS A 254 -16.05 -16.28 54.30
C LYS A 254 -17.05 -16.94 53.31
N GLU A 255 -16.80 -18.08 52.64
CA GLU A 255 -16.23 -19.43 52.98
C GLU A 255 -17.25 -20.30 53.75
N GLU A 256 -17.62 -21.56 53.45
CA GLU A 256 -17.26 -22.64 52.46
C GLU A 256 -18.55 -23.53 52.25
N LYS A 257 -18.71 -24.71 51.58
CA LYS A 257 -17.96 -25.79 50.84
C LYS A 257 -19.01 -26.54 49.94
N GLY A 258 -18.83 -27.68 49.23
CA GLY A 258 -17.68 -28.58 48.95
C GLY A 258 -18.10 -29.95 48.33
N ILE A 259 -17.08 -30.79 48.03
CA ILE A 259 -17.09 -32.28 47.84
C ILE A 259 -17.74 -32.89 46.58
N LEU A 260 -16.91 -33.48 45.70
CA LEU A 260 -17.12 -34.86 45.17
C LEU A 260 -15.83 -35.51 44.60
N ASP A 261 -14.74 -35.54 45.37
CA ASP A 261 -13.52 -36.30 45.04
C ASP A 261 -13.71 -37.82 45.25
N SER A 262 -13.57 -38.61 44.19
CA SER A 262 -13.18 -40.05 44.25
C SER A 262 -12.82 -40.59 42.86
N VAL A 263 -13.60 -40.21 41.83
CA VAL A 263 -13.34 -40.58 40.43
C VAL A 263 -12.08 -39.87 39.88
N GLU A 264 -11.82 -38.64 40.35
CA GLU A 264 -10.70 -37.84 39.82
C GLU A 264 -9.33 -38.47 40.11
N GLU A 265 -9.12 -39.15 41.23
CA GLU A 265 -7.81 -39.70 41.58
C GLU A 265 -7.38 -40.89 40.69
N SER A 266 -8.35 -41.66 40.19
CA SER A 266 -8.08 -42.67 39.15
C SER A 266 -7.79 -42.02 37.79
N LEU A 267 -8.47 -40.92 37.46
CA LEU A 267 -8.23 -40.16 36.22
C LEU A 267 -6.90 -39.37 36.24
N ARG A 268 -6.44 -38.91 37.42
CA ARG A 268 -5.15 -38.22 37.61
C ARG A 268 -3.95 -39.07 37.15
N LYS A 269 -4.04 -40.41 37.15
CA LYS A 269 -3.00 -41.29 36.58
C LYS A 269 -2.97 -41.35 35.04
N ILE A 270 -3.99 -40.83 34.36
CA ILE A 270 -4.07 -40.75 32.88
C ILE A 270 -3.78 -39.31 32.38
N ALA A 271 -3.64 -38.33 33.28
CA ALA A 271 -3.58 -36.89 32.97
C ALA A 271 -2.30 -36.39 32.24
N ASN A 272 -1.41 -37.27 31.78
CA ASN A 272 -0.11 -36.92 31.19
C ASN A 272 -0.15 -36.76 29.65
N LEU A 273 -1.06 -35.92 29.12
CA LEU A 273 -1.08 -35.60 27.69
C LEU A 273 -1.59 -34.18 27.33
N PHE A 274 -1.36 -33.21 28.22
CA PHE A 274 -1.60 -31.78 27.94
C PHE A 274 -0.27 -31.10 27.60
N ASP A 275 -0.17 -30.51 26.41
CA ASP A 275 1.08 -29.93 25.91
C ASP A 275 0.89 -28.48 25.42
N TRP A 276 1.69 -27.59 26.02
CA TRP A 276 1.54 -26.13 26.02
C TRP A 276 2.74 -25.44 25.34
N GLY A 277 2.46 -24.40 24.55
CA GLY A 277 3.47 -23.62 23.84
C GLY A 277 3.64 -22.20 24.38
N GLU A 278 4.41 -22.02 25.46
CA GLU A 278 4.91 -20.72 25.92
C GLU A 278 6.38 -20.49 25.49
N THR A 279 6.85 -19.24 25.61
CA THR A 279 8.28 -18.88 25.65
C THR A 279 8.45 -17.65 26.54
N ARG A 280 9.58 -17.51 27.24
CA ARG A 280 9.90 -16.36 28.11
C ARG A 280 11.36 -15.96 27.96
N GLY A 281 11.66 -14.67 28.13
CA GLY A 281 13.03 -14.12 28.27
C GLY A 281 13.09 -13.02 29.34
N LYS A 282 14.24 -12.84 30.01
CA LYS A 282 14.44 -11.82 31.06
C LYS A 282 15.40 -10.72 30.62
N ALA A 283 15.22 -9.52 31.18
CA ALA A 283 16.15 -8.39 31.08
C ALA A 283 16.52 -7.84 32.48
N SER A 284 17.72 -7.26 32.61
CA SER A 284 18.24 -6.57 33.80
C SER A 284 19.63 -5.98 33.47
N LYS A 285 20.12 -4.87 34.04
CA LYS A 285 19.49 -3.65 34.59
C LYS A 285 20.60 -2.59 34.58
N ASP A 286 20.53 -1.57 33.73
CA ASP A 286 21.15 -0.27 34.02
C ASP A 286 20.61 0.85 33.12
N LYS A 287 20.88 2.11 33.51
CA LYS A 287 20.42 3.41 32.95
C LYS A 287 20.51 3.54 31.41
N LYS A 288 19.66 4.31 30.70
CA LYS A 288 18.40 5.04 31.00
C LYS A 288 17.66 5.35 29.67
N SER A 289 16.44 5.92 29.74
CA SER A 289 15.61 6.24 28.56
C SER A 289 16.15 7.36 27.65
N ALA A 290 15.84 7.31 26.35
CA ALA A 290 15.96 8.40 25.38
C ALA A 290 14.93 8.24 24.24
N GLU A 291 14.25 9.33 23.85
CA GLU A 291 13.27 9.32 22.76
C GLU A 291 13.86 9.76 21.40
N ASN A 292 13.68 8.92 20.39
CA ASN A 292 13.48 9.26 18.96
C ASN A 292 14.14 10.54 18.39
N LYS A 293 15.44 10.46 18.06
CA LYS A 293 16.00 11.10 16.85
C LYS A 293 17.03 10.18 16.17
N PRO A 294 17.04 10.08 14.83
CA PRO A 294 18.12 9.42 14.09
C PRO A 294 19.35 10.34 13.99
N GLN A 295 20.56 9.83 14.23
CA GLN A 295 21.78 10.63 14.11
C GLN A 295 22.96 9.85 13.49
N SER A 296 23.38 10.34 12.31
CA SER A 296 24.65 10.15 11.58
C SER A 296 25.57 8.96 11.92
N ASN A 297 25.77 8.07 10.94
CA ASN A 297 26.99 7.26 10.83
C ASN A 297 28.16 8.08 10.24
N LYS A 298 29.29 8.10 10.93
CA LYS A 298 30.66 8.27 10.37
C LYS A 298 31.63 7.39 11.19
N THR A 299 31.81 6.12 10.83
CA THR A 299 32.88 5.61 9.94
C THR A 299 34.30 5.66 10.51
N VAL A 300 34.83 4.48 10.84
CA VAL A 300 36.18 4.04 10.46
C VAL A 300 36.01 2.74 9.63
N VAL A 301 36.94 2.43 8.74
CA VAL A 301 36.75 1.51 7.59
C VAL A 301 37.70 0.31 7.63
N VAL A 302 37.19 -0.88 7.28
CA VAL A 302 37.95 -1.94 6.59
C VAL A 302 37.03 -2.57 5.53
N ASN A 303 37.59 -2.94 4.37
CA ASN A 303 36.84 -3.36 3.17
C ASN A 303 36.44 -4.85 3.16
N VAL A 304 35.37 -5.17 2.44
CA VAL A 304 35.07 -6.51 1.89
C VAL A 304 34.53 -6.33 0.47
N GLU A 305 34.95 -7.17 -0.48
CA GLU A 305 34.65 -7.02 -1.91
C GLU A 305 33.32 -7.68 -2.35
N GLU A 306 32.77 -7.22 -3.48
CA GLU A 306 31.44 -7.61 -3.98
C GLU A 306 31.45 -8.85 -4.89
N LYS A 307 30.34 -9.62 -4.90
CA LYS A 307 29.94 -10.44 -6.08
C LYS A 307 28.44 -10.78 -6.18
N LYS A 308 27.68 -9.79 -6.66
CA LYS A 308 26.46 -9.86 -7.52
C LYS A 308 25.46 -11.03 -7.36
N GLU A 309 24.29 -10.73 -6.80
CA GLU A 309 23.01 -11.39 -7.15
C GLU A 309 22.31 -10.69 -8.33
N SER A 310 21.26 -11.31 -8.90
CA SER A 310 20.58 -10.84 -10.12
C SER A 310 19.61 -9.66 -9.90
N THR A 311 19.85 -8.56 -10.61
CA THR A 311 19.13 -7.28 -10.44
C THR A 311 17.83 -7.16 -11.27
N GLU A 312 16.85 -8.03 -11.03
CA GLU A 312 15.52 -7.96 -11.69
C GLU A 312 14.40 -7.54 -10.72
N CYS A 313 13.66 -6.48 -11.09
CA CYS A 313 12.60 -5.92 -10.24
C CYS A 313 11.27 -6.67 -10.37
N PHE A 314 10.42 -6.57 -9.33
CA PHE A 314 9.10 -7.20 -9.21
C PHE A 314 8.27 -7.08 -10.49
N CYS A 315 8.19 -5.88 -11.08
CA CYS A 315 7.39 -5.61 -12.27
C CYS A 315 7.99 -6.17 -13.58
N LYS A 316 9.21 -6.72 -13.58
CA LYS A 316 9.78 -7.46 -14.73
C LYS A 316 9.75 -8.97 -14.56
N LYS A 317 9.90 -9.46 -13.31
CA LYS A 317 9.90 -10.88 -12.96
C LYS A 317 8.76 -11.64 -13.64
N LYS A 318 9.09 -12.76 -14.28
CA LYS A 318 8.19 -13.51 -15.16
C LYS A 318 6.89 -13.95 -14.46
N GLU A 319 6.94 -14.27 -13.17
CA GLU A 319 5.78 -14.67 -12.36
C GLU A 319 4.79 -13.53 -12.07
N ASN A 320 5.20 -12.26 -12.23
CA ASN A 320 4.39 -11.07 -12.01
C ASN A 320 3.96 -10.38 -13.33
N GLN A 321 4.24 -10.98 -14.48
CA GLN A 321 3.79 -10.48 -15.78
C GLN A 321 2.35 -10.93 -16.06
N PHE A 322 1.54 -10.01 -16.59
CA PHE A 322 0.15 -10.25 -16.95
C PHE A 322 -0.29 -9.33 -18.11
N TYR A 323 -1.46 -9.57 -18.67
CA TYR A 323 -1.97 -8.86 -19.85
C TYR A 323 -2.47 -7.45 -19.52
N TRP A 324 -2.30 -6.50 -20.45
CA TRP A 324 -2.52 -5.05 -20.24
C TRP A 324 -1.65 -4.43 -19.13
N SER A 325 -0.63 -5.14 -18.67
CA SER A 325 0.25 -4.66 -17.58
C SER A 325 1.12 -3.48 -18.01
N ASP A 326 1.30 -3.24 -19.31
CA ASP A 326 2.02 -2.08 -19.84
C ASP A 326 1.24 -0.75 -19.68
N LYS A 327 -0.10 -0.80 -19.61
CA LYS A 327 -0.98 0.38 -19.44
C LYS A 327 -1.00 0.93 -18.02
N LEU A 328 -0.32 0.26 -17.09
CA LEU A 328 -0.31 0.56 -15.65
C LEU A 328 1.04 1.09 -15.17
N THR A 329 1.07 1.80 -14.04
CA THR A 329 2.30 2.04 -13.27
C THR A 329 2.74 0.77 -12.52
N CYS A 330 3.97 0.73 -11.99
CA CYS A 330 4.40 -0.41 -11.19
C CYS A 330 3.62 -0.54 -9.86
N LYS A 331 3.08 0.58 -9.32
CA LYS A 331 2.19 0.55 -8.14
C LYS A 331 0.84 -0.11 -8.46
N GLU A 332 0.26 0.19 -9.62
CA GLU A 332 -1.01 -0.39 -10.05
C GLU A 332 -0.85 -1.86 -10.42
N ARG A 333 0.26 -2.24 -11.09
CA ARG A 333 0.59 -3.66 -11.31
C ARG A 333 0.66 -4.47 -10.01
N LYS A 334 1.29 -3.92 -8.96
CA LYS A 334 1.30 -4.53 -7.62
C LYS A 334 -0.12 -4.73 -7.09
N LYS A 335 -0.97 -3.69 -7.14
CA LYS A 335 -2.34 -3.77 -6.61
C LYS A 335 -3.23 -4.76 -7.36
N VAL A 336 -3.07 -4.91 -8.68
CA VAL A 336 -3.79 -5.94 -9.45
C VAL A 336 -3.39 -7.35 -8.99
N LEU A 337 -2.09 -7.62 -8.85
CA LEU A 337 -1.59 -8.93 -8.40
C LEU A 337 -1.95 -9.23 -6.95
N GLU A 338 -1.93 -8.22 -6.07
CA GLU A 338 -2.38 -8.27 -4.67
C GLU A 338 -3.85 -8.68 -4.59
N VAL A 339 -4.75 -7.93 -5.25
CA VAL A 339 -6.19 -8.25 -5.28
C VAL A 339 -6.44 -9.64 -5.87
N CYS A 340 -5.69 -10.05 -6.89
CA CYS A 340 -5.85 -11.37 -7.49
C CYS A 340 -5.32 -12.51 -6.60
N SER A 341 -4.22 -12.32 -5.86
CA SER A 341 -3.71 -13.35 -4.94
C SER A 341 -4.54 -13.46 -3.65
N GLU A 342 -5.11 -12.37 -3.17
CA GLU A 342 -6.06 -12.39 -2.05
C GLU A 342 -7.39 -13.08 -2.39
N LEU A 343 -7.93 -12.87 -3.60
CA LEU A 343 -9.20 -13.47 -4.03
C LEU A 343 -9.07 -14.94 -4.47
N TRP A 344 -7.99 -15.29 -5.18
CA TRP A 344 -7.86 -16.59 -5.88
C TRP A 344 -6.55 -17.34 -5.60
N GLY A 345 -5.69 -16.83 -4.71
CA GLY A 345 -4.43 -17.47 -4.32
C GLY A 345 -3.22 -17.04 -5.15
N GLU A 346 -2.04 -17.07 -4.52
CA GLU A 346 -0.76 -16.65 -5.11
C GLU A 346 -0.40 -17.45 -6.38
N GLU A 347 -0.78 -18.74 -6.44
CA GLU A 347 -0.60 -19.58 -7.62
C GLU A 347 -1.43 -19.13 -8.85
N ASN A 348 -2.59 -18.52 -8.65
CA ASN A 348 -3.52 -18.13 -9.72
C ASN A 348 -3.44 -16.64 -10.07
N LYS A 349 -2.74 -15.83 -9.26
CA LYS A 349 -2.81 -14.36 -9.28
C LYS A 349 -2.61 -13.76 -10.68
N SER A 350 -1.65 -14.26 -11.45
CA SER A 350 -1.29 -13.70 -12.75
C SER A 350 -2.22 -14.18 -13.87
N VAL A 351 -2.78 -15.39 -13.74
CA VAL A 351 -3.86 -15.87 -14.62
C VAL A 351 -5.13 -15.04 -14.39
N LYS A 352 -5.50 -14.82 -13.13
CA LYS A 352 -6.66 -13.99 -12.77
C LYS A 352 -6.45 -12.50 -13.06
N ALA A 353 -5.21 -12.00 -13.03
CA ALA A 353 -4.87 -10.68 -13.52
C ALA A 353 -5.14 -10.55 -15.02
N ASN A 354 -4.76 -11.54 -15.85
CA ASN A 354 -5.11 -11.54 -17.29
C ASN A 354 -6.63 -11.46 -17.50
N GLU A 355 -7.40 -12.27 -16.77
CA GLU A 355 -8.88 -12.29 -16.87
C GLU A 355 -9.49 -10.95 -16.43
N LEU A 356 -9.13 -10.45 -15.23
CA LEU A 356 -9.67 -9.22 -14.65
C LEU A 356 -9.29 -7.97 -15.46
N MET A 357 -8.05 -7.89 -15.95
CA MET A 357 -7.61 -6.76 -16.78
C MET A 357 -8.29 -6.73 -18.15
N SER A 358 -8.64 -7.90 -18.72
CA SER A 358 -9.41 -7.98 -19.96
C SER A 358 -10.84 -7.47 -19.77
N ILE A 359 -11.43 -7.73 -18.59
CA ILE A 359 -12.74 -7.19 -18.20
C ILE A 359 -12.66 -5.67 -17.97
N ILE A 360 -11.62 -5.18 -17.29
CA ILE A 360 -11.41 -3.73 -17.10
C ILE A 360 -11.15 -3.05 -18.45
N HIS A 361 -10.44 -3.67 -19.39
CA HIS A 361 -10.26 -3.14 -20.74
C HIS A 361 -11.60 -2.95 -21.46
N LEU A 362 -12.48 -3.95 -21.44
CA LEU A 362 -13.84 -3.87 -22.01
C LEU A 362 -14.66 -2.75 -21.35
N GLU A 363 -14.83 -2.81 -20.04
CA GLU A 363 -15.74 -1.93 -19.30
C GLU A 363 -15.25 -0.46 -19.25
N SER A 364 -13.94 -0.22 -19.26
CA SER A 364 -13.37 1.13 -19.33
C SER A 364 -13.09 1.63 -20.76
N ALA A 365 -13.52 0.89 -21.78
CA ALA A 365 -13.24 1.18 -23.21
C ALA A 365 -11.75 1.43 -23.50
N GLY A 366 -10.89 0.57 -22.97
CA GLY A 366 -9.43 0.61 -23.10
C GLY A 366 -8.72 1.71 -22.30
N THR A 367 -9.45 2.54 -21.54
CA THR A 367 -8.84 3.67 -20.80
C THR A 367 -8.19 3.28 -19.48
N PHE A 368 -8.58 2.15 -18.89
CA PHE A 368 -8.22 1.72 -17.54
C PHE A 368 -8.48 2.80 -16.46
N SER A 369 -9.38 3.74 -16.73
CA SER A 369 -9.60 4.90 -15.85
C SER A 369 -10.62 4.61 -14.74
N PRO A 370 -10.30 4.91 -13.47
CA PRO A 370 -11.27 4.87 -12.38
C PRO A 370 -12.38 5.93 -12.53
N SER A 371 -12.21 6.93 -13.40
CA SER A 371 -13.22 7.95 -13.68
C SER A 371 -14.07 7.69 -14.94
N ALA A 372 -13.84 6.58 -15.65
CA ALA A 372 -14.59 6.19 -16.84
C ALA A 372 -16.11 6.13 -16.58
N ASP A 373 -16.93 6.66 -17.49
CA ASP A 373 -18.38 6.81 -17.30
C ASP A 373 -19.10 6.63 -18.63
N ASN A 374 -19.92 5.59 -18.75
CA ASN A 374 -20.65 5.27 -19.99
C ASN A 374 -21.84 6.21 -20.27
N ARG A 375 -22.12 7.20 -19.41
CA ARG A 375 -23.25 8.14 -19.46
C ARG A 375 -24.63 7.45 -19.41
N ARG A 376 -24.68 6.18 -19.02
CA ARG A 376 -25.90 5.33 -18.93
C ARG A 376 -26.21 4.85 -17.51
N GLY A 377 -25.49 5.36 -16.49
CA GLY A 377 -25.71 5.03 -15.08
C GLY A 377 -24.63 4.18 -14.42
N TYR A 378 -23.48 3.99 -15.07
CA TYR A 378 -22.39 3.15 -14.59
C TYR A 378 -21.05 3.91 -14.65
N SER A 379 -20.10 3.59 -13.77
CA SER A 379 -18.81 4.31 -13.70
C SER A 379 -17.68 3.50 -13.05
N GLY A 380 -16.43 3.75 -13.44
CA GLY A 380 -15.22 3.12 -12.91
C GLY A 380 -14.69 1.94 -13.71
N LEU A 381 -13.64 1.30 -13.19
CA LEU A 381 -12.85 0.24 -13.83
C LEU A 381 -13.68 -0.96 -14.31
N ILE A 382 -14.73 -1.30 -13.58
CA ILE A 382 -15.69 -2.38 -13.93
C ILE A 382 -17.12 -1.84 -14.09
N GLN A 383 -17.27 -0.55 -14.41
CA GLN A 383 -18.55 0.14 -14.58
C GLN A 383 -19.56 -0.19 -13.45
N PHE A 384 -19.26 0.22 -12.22
CA PHE A 384 -20.18 0.08 -11.08
C PHE A 384 -21.48 0.87 -11.34
N SER A 385 -22.63 0.23 -11.15
CA SER A 385 -23.93 0.91 -11.05
C SER A 385 -24.09 1.64 -9.70
N ASP A 386 -25.08 2.53 -9.57
CA ASP A 386 -25.43 3.15 -8.28
C ASP A 386 -25.82 2.12 -7.20
N ALA A 387 -26.50 1.03 -7.58
CA ALA A 387 -26.82 -0.07 -6.67
C ALA A 387 -25.57 -0.83 -6.23
N SER A 388 -24.65 -1.10 -7.17
CA SER A 388 -23.37 -1.75 -6.90
C SER A 388 -22.53 -0.91 -5.92
N ALA A 389 -22.37 0.39 -6.21
CA ALA A 389 -21.64 1.34 -5.39
C ALA A 389 -22.25 1.46 -3.98
N LYS A 390 -23.58 1.65 -3.88
CA LYS A 390 -24.28 1.73 -2.59
C LYS A 390 -24.09 0.46 -1.76
N SER A 391 -24.13 -0.71 -2.40
CA SER A 391 -23.89 -1.98 -1.71
C SER A 391 -22.46 -2.13 -1.16
N LEU A 392 -21.50 -1.37 -1.67
CA LEU A 392 -20.11 -1.31 -1.22
C LEU A 392 -19.87 -0.18 -0.19
N GLY A 393 -20.91 0.57 0.19
CA GLY A 393 -20.83 1.68 1.15
C GLY A 393 -20.31 2.99 0.54
N THR A 394 -20.50 3.22 -0.76
CA THR A 394 -20.05 4.43 -1.47
C THR A 394 -21.02 4.81 -2.61
N THR A 395 -20.67 5.80 -3.41
CA THR A 395 -21.43 6.30 -4.57
C THR A 395 -20.56 6.32 -5.82
N ARG A 396 -21.17 6.34 -7.02
CA ARG A 396 -20.40 6.52 -8.27
C ARG A 396 -19.62 7.84 -8.31
N SER A 397 -20.14 8.89 -7.66
CA SER A 397 -19.48 10.20 -7.54
C SER A 397 -18.17 10.15 -6.74
N GLU A 398 -18.09 9.28 -5.73
CA GLU A 398 -16.87 9.04 -4.96
C GLU A 398 -15.93 8.09 -5.71
N LEU A 399 -16.44 6.98 -6.26
CA LEU A 399 -15.65 6.03 -7.06
C LEU A 399 -14.87 6.75 -8.17
N LYS A 400 -15.53 7.67 -8.92
CA LYS A 400 -14.89 8.46 -9.99
C LYS A 400 -13.78 9.42 -9.53
N LYS A 401 -13.61 9.66 -8.23
CA LYS A 401 -12.55 10.51 -7.64
C LYS A 401 -11.37 9.69 -7.10
N MET A 402 -11.53 8.38 -6.95
CA MET A 402 -10.48 7.48 -6.46
C MET A 402 -9.39 7.29 -7.52
N SER A 403 -8.16 7.05 -7.08
CA SER A 403 -7.12 6.48 -7.94
C SER A 403 -7.46 5.02 -8.31
N PHE A 404 -6.78 4.49 -9.34
CA PHE A 404 -6.89 3.08 -9.73
C PHE A 404 -6.66 2.15 -8.52
N VAL A 405 -5.63 2.43 -7.72
CA VAL A 405 -5.23 1.62 -6.57
C VAL A 405 -6.32 1.56 -5.50
N GLU A 406 -6.97 2.69 -5.19
CA GLU A 406 -8.06 2.76 -4.22
C GLU A 406 -9.33 2.11 -4.78
N GLN A 407 -9.67 2.33 -6.06
CA GLN A 407 -10.85 1.73 -6.65
C GLN A 407 -10.72 0.20 -6.80
N MET A 408 -9.51 -0.33 -6.93
CA MET A 408 -9.25 -1.77 -6.93
C MET A 408 -9.64 -2.46 -5.60
N ASP A 409 -9.67 -1.76 -4.47
CA ASP A 409 -10.24 -2.32 -3.23
C ASP A 409 -11.78 -2.46 -3.29
N TYR A 410 -12.46 -1.62 -4.08
CA TYR A 410 -13.89 -1.76 -4.37
C TYR A 410 -14.15 -2.85 -5.40
N VAL A 411 -13.27 -3.04 -6.38
CA VAL A 411 -13.28 -4.21 -7.29
C VAL A 411 -13.12 -5.50 -6.48
N LYS A 412 -12.13 -5.57 -5.58
CA LYS A 412 -11.93 -6.71 -4.67
C LYS A 412 -13.21 -7.04 -3.89
N ARG A 413 -13.76 -6.07 -3.15
CA ARG A 413 -14.97 -6.23 -2.31
C ARG A 413 -16.25 -6.54 -3.09
N TYR A 414 -16.26 -6.29 -4.41
CA TYR A 414 -17.34 -6.69 -5.31
C TYR A 414 -17.21 -8.15 -5.73
N PHE A 415 -16.03 -8.56 -6.20
CA PHE A 415 -15.74 -9.93 -6.64
C PHE A 415 -15.75 -10.95 -5.48
N GLU A 416 -15.26 -10.57 -4.30
CA GLU A 416 -15.17 -11.40 -3.09
C GLU A 416 -16.49 -12.11 -2.73
N ARG A 417 -17.62 -11.43 -2.91
CA ARG A 417 -18.97 -11.89 -2.54
C ARG A 417 -19.45 -13.14 -3.28
N LYS A 418 -18.91 -13.40 -4.47
CA LYS A 418 -19.25 -14.56 -5.31
C LYS A 418 -18.01 -15.34 -5.75
N LYS A 419 -16.81 -15.06 -5.21
CA LYS A 419 -15.52 -15.51 -5.75
C LYS A 419 -15.43 -17.02 -6.04
N ASP A 420 -16.06 -17.84 -5.20
CA ASP A 420 -16.04 -19.31 -5.28
C ASP A 420 -16.97 -19.87 -6.40
N LEU A 421 -17.81 -19.02 -7.00
CA LEU A 421 -18.58 -19.30 -8.20
C LEU A 421 -17.84 -18.91 -9.49
N LEU A 422 -16.75 -18.14 -9.40
CA LEU A 422 -16.08 -17.49 -10.54
C LEU A 422 -15.04 -18.41 -11.22
N ASN A 423 -15.54 -19.56 -11.67
CA ASN A 423 -14.76 -20.71 -12.12
C ASN A 423 -14.15 -20.55 -13.52
N THR A 424 -14.60 -19.59 -14.32
CA THR A 424 -14.05 -19.24 -15.64
C THR A 424 -13.93 -17.72 -15.80
N MET A 425 -13.08 -17.25 -16.73
CA MET A 425 -13.07 -15.84 -17.16
C MET A 425 -14.48 -15.31 -17.51
N MET A 426 -15.32 -16.17 -18.09
CA MET A 426 -16.69 -15.80 -18.43
C MET A 426 -17.56 -15.64 -17.18
N ASP A 427 -17.42 -16.47 -16.14
CA ASP A 427 -18.11 -16.26 -14.87
C ASP A 427 -17.67 -14.97 -14.16
N LEU A 428 -16.38 -14.58 -14.28
CA LEU A 428 -15.90 -13.28 -13.82
C LEU A 428 -16.59 -12.13 -14.57
N TYR A 429 -16.78 -12.25 -15.89
CA TYR A 429 -17.45 -11.20 -16.67
C TYR A 429 -18.97 -11.17 -16.46
N LEU A 430 -19.61 -12.34 -16.31
CA LEU A 430 -21.02 -12.45 -15.93
C LEU A 430 -21.29 -11.81 -14.57
N LEU A 431 -20.32 -11.79 -13.64
CA LEU A 431 -20.50 -11.06 -12.37
C LEU A 431 -20.67 -9.55 -12.58
N VAL A 432 -20.05 -8.97 -13.62
CA VAL A 432 -20.15 -7.54 -13.94
C VAL A 432 -21.38 -7.27 -14.82
N MET A 433 -21.51 -7.99 -15.93
CA MET A 433 -22.52 -7.73 -16.97
C MET A 433 -23.91 -8.32 -16.64
N LYS A 434 -23.98 -9.53 -16.07
CA LYS A 434 -25.25 -10.25 -15.84
C LYS A 434 -25.20 -11.13 -14.57
N PRO A 435 -25.27 -10.53 -13.36
CA PRO A 435 -24.96 -11.23 -12.10
C PRO A 435 -25.84 -12.43 -11.74
N SER A 436 -26.98 -12.59 -12.42
CA SER A 436 -27.92 -13.73 -12.34
C SER A 436 -27.44 -14.98 -13.10
N ALA A 437 -26.58 -14.83 -14.11
CA ALA A 437 -26.09 -15.93 -14.95
C ALA A 437 -24.73 -16.52 -14.50
N VAL A 438 -24.11 -15.98 -13.44
CA VAL A 438 -22.83 -16.48 -12.88
C VAL A 438 -22.93 -17.97 -12.55
N GLY A 439 -21.98 -18.77 -13.05
CA GLY A 439 -22.00 -20.23 -13.01
C GLY A 439 -22.32 -20.87 -14.38
N GLN A 440 -22.91 -20.12 -15.31
CA GLN A 440 -23.17 -20.56 -16.68
C GLN A 440 -21.96 -20.36 -17.62
N GLY A 441 -20.80 -19.86 -17.17
CA GLY A 441 -19.68 -19.47 -18.03
C GLY A 441 -19.06 -20.58 -18.91
N LYS A 442 -19.47 -21.84 -18.75
CA LYS A 442 -19.12 -22.99 -19.63
C LYS A 442 -20.22 -23.35 -20.65
N ASN A 443 -21.44 -22.87 -20.46
CA ASN A 443 -22.63 -23.19 -21.24
C ASN A 443 -22.77 -22.20 -22.40
N LYS A 444 -22.12 -22.51 -23.53
CA LYS A 444 -21.98 -21.62 -24.69
C LYS A 444 -23.31 -21.13 -25.26
N ASP A 445 -24.32 -21.98 -25.24
CA ASP A 445 -25.62 -21.74 -25.87
C ASP A 445 -26.64 -21.17 -24.87
N TYR A 446 -26.21 -20.79 -23.67
CA TYR A 446 -27.02 -20.07 -22.70
C TYR A 446 -27.26 -18.63 -23.20
N ALA A 447 -28.52 -18.29 -23.46
CA ALA A 447 -28.94 -16.93 -23.78
C ALA A 447 -28.92 -16.05 -22.51
N ILE A 448 -27.97 -15.12 -22.43
CA ILE A 448 -27.87 -14.14 -21.33
C ILE A 448 -28.85 -12.97 -21.50
N PHE A 449 -29.26 -12.68 -22.74
CA PHE A 449 -30.25 -11.67 -23.11
C PHE A 449 -31.18 -12.27 -24.16
N ASP A 450 -32.46 -11.91 -24.13
CA ASP A 450 -33.50 -12.50 -24.97
C ASP A 450 -34.67 -11.54 -25.08
N GLU A 451 -34.87 -10.91 -26.26
CA GLU A 451 -35.96 -9.94 -26.43
C GLU A 451 -37.35 -10.57 -26.40
N SER A 452 -37.49 -11.90 -26.53
CA SER A 452 -38.81 -12.57 -26.50
C SER A 452 -39.40 -12.67 -25.09
N VAL A 453 -38.58 -12.56 -24.04
CA VAL A 453 -39.02 -12.58 -22.63
C VAL A 453 -40.03 -11.47 -22.35
N SER A 454 -41.12 -11.76 -21.62
CA SER A 454 -42.12 -10.78 -21.20
C SER A 454 -41.66 -9.95 -19.99
N VAL A 455 -42.19 -8.72 -19.85
CA VAL A 455 -41.99 -7.87 -18.68
C VAL A 455 -43.35 -7.42 -18.11
N PRO A 456 -43.52 -7.32 -16.77
CA PRO A 456 -44.80 -6.99 -16.15
C PRO A 456 -45.47 -5.67 -16.58
N ASP A 457 -44.71 -4.71 -17.09
CA ASP A 457 -45.19 -3.39 -17.52
C ASP A 457 -45.18 -3.20 -19.06
N GLY A 458 -45.03 -4.30 -19.82
CA GLY A 458 -45.11 -4.32 -21.28
C GLY A 458 -44.04 -3.47 -21.97
N ASP A 459 -44.44 -2.31 -22.49
CA ASP A 459 -43.59 -1.35 -23.19
C ASP A 459 -43.12 -0.18 -22.28
N GLY A 460 -43.63 -0.11 -21.05
CA GLY A 460 -43.35 0.95 -20.07
C GLY A 460 -44.18 2.23 -20.23
N SER A 461 -45.15 2.28 -21.14
CA SER A 461 -46.02 3.45 -21.40
C SER A 461 -46.69 3.98 -20.13
N ASN A 462 -47.30 3.08 -19.35
CA ASN A 462 -47.98 3.38 -18.09
C ASN A 462 -47.04 3.46 -16.87
N THR A 463 -45.71 3.51 -17.07
CA THR A 463 -44.70 3.41 -15.99
C THR A 463 -43.85 4.67 -15.92
N SER A 464 -43.71 5.28 -14.73
CA SER A 464 -42.98 6.54 -14.55
C SER A 464 -41.51 6.42 -14.95
N ALA A 465 -40.91 7.49 -15.49
CA ALA A 465 -39.52 7.45 -15.98
C ALA A 465 -38.50 7.04 -14.89
N ALA A 466 -38.74 7.44 -13.63
CA ALA A 466 -37.93 7.02 -12.48
C ALA A 466 -38.10 5.54 -12.14
N GLU A 467 -39.30 4.97 -12.31
CA GLU A 467 -39.54 3.53 -12.15
C GLU A 467 -38.89 2.74 -13.29
N ARG A 468 -39.02 3.18 -14.54
CA ARG A 468 -38.38 2.55 -15.70
C ARG A 468 -36.85 2.48 -15.55
N MET A 469 -36.24 3.52 -14.98
CA MET A 469 -34.79 3.55 -14.71
C MET A 469 -34.37 2.59 -13.58
N LYS A 470 -35.27 2.19 -12.66
CA LYS A 470 -35.03 1.08 -11.73
C LYS A 470 -35.27 -0.27 -12.42
N ASN A 471 -36.38 -0.39 -13.14
CA ASN A 471 -36.84 -1.62 -13.79
C ASN A 471 -35.83 -2.16 -14.80
N ILE A 472 -35.25 -1.30 -15.66
CA ILE A 472 -34.27 -1.71 -16.68
C ILE A 472 -33.05 -2.46 -16.11
N ASN A 473 -32.76 -2.31 -14.82
CA ASN A 473 -31.60 -2.90 -14.13
C ASN A 473 -31.96 -4.16 -13.30
N LYS A 474 -33.18 -4.69 -13.40
CA LYS A 474 -33.63 -5.90 -12.68
C LYS A 474 -34.27 -6.92 -13.64
N GLU A 475 -34.39 -8.17 -13.22
CA GLU A 475 -35.10 -9.20 -14.00
C GLU A 475 -36.62 -8.95 -14.00
N PRO A 476 -37.35 -9.27 -15.09
CA PRO A 476 -36.85 -9.77 -16.37
C PRO A 476 -36.40 -8.68 -17.37
N TRP A 477 -36.57 -7.39 -17.07
CA TRP A 477 -36.23 -6.29 -17.99
C TRP A 477 -34.77 -6.31 -18.48
N VAL A 478 -33.81 -6.58 -17.59
CA VAL A 478 -32.38 -6.67 -17.96
C VAL A 478 -32.11 -7.83 -18.93
N THR A 479 -32.90 -8.90 -18.88
CA THR A 479 -32.89 -9.96 -19.91
C THR A 479 -33.53 -9.48 -21.21
N LYS A 480 -34.73 -8.87 -21.16
CA LYS A 480 -35.47 -8.42 -22.35
C LYS A 480 -34.77 -7.33 -23.16
N TYR A 481 -34.12 -6.38 -22.50
CA TYR A 481 -33.57 -5.18 -23.15
C TYR A 481 -32.04 -5.16 -23.26
N GLY A 482 -31.35 -6.19 -22.76
CA GLY A 482 -29.89 -6.27 -22.81
C GLY A 482 -29.33 -6.49 -24.22
N TYR A 483 -30.03 -7.26 -25.06
CA TYR A 483 -29.63 -7.55 -26.44
C TYR A 483 -29.40 -6.28 -27.27
N SER A 484 -30.47 -5.52 -27.55
CA SER A 484 -30.40 -4.26 -28.30
C SER A 484 -29.76 -3.09 -27.54
N SER A 485 -29.14 -3.35 -26.38
CA SER A 485 -28.32 -2.39 -25.63
C SER A 485 -26.81 -2.64 -25.78
N ASN A 486 -26.40 -3.86 -26.17
CA ASN A 486 -25.00 -4.30 -26.28
C ASN A 486 -24.64 -4.80 -27.70
N PRO A 487 -24.72 -3.95 -28.74
CA PRO A 487 -24.54 -4.35 -30.14
C PRO A 487 -23.10 -4.73 -30.54
N SER A 488 -22.14 -4.66 -29.61
CA SER A 488 -20.81 -5.28 -29.75
C SER A 488 -20.95 -6.79 -29.92
N PHE A 489 -21.70 -7.43 -29.02
CA PHE A 489 -21.80 -8.89 -28.92
C PHE A 489 -22.69 -9.56 -29.98
N MET A 490 -23.42 -8.81 -30.82
CA MET A 490 -24.19 -9.37 -31.94
C MET A 490 -23.24 -9.97 -33.00
N LEU A 491 -23.01 -11.28 -33.01
CA LEU A 491 -22.08 -11.94 -33.93
C LEU A 491 -22.76 -12.91 -34.92
N GLU A 492 -24.09 -13.01 -34.92
CA GLU A 492 -24.85 -13.81 -35.88
C GLU A 492 -24.96 -13.14 -37.26
N THR A 493 -25.15 -13.94 -38.31
CA THR A 493 -25.09 -13.46 -39.70
C THR A 493 -26.31 -12.62 -40.06
N GLY A 494 -26.12 -11.30 -40.02
CA GLY A 494 -27.13 -10.31 -40.45
C GLY A 494 -27.58 -9.35 -39.34
N GLU A 495 -27.22 -9.59 -38.08
CA GLU A 495 -27.68 -8.78 -36.94
C GLU A 495 -27.23 -7.32 -37.01
N LYS A 496 -26.07 -7.02 -37.61
CA LYS A 496 -25.58 -5.64 -37.72
C LYS A 496 -26.49 -4.75 -38.59
N LYS A 497 -27.50 -5.32 -39.30
CA LYS A 497 -28.59 -4.57 -39.94
C LYS A 497 -29.43 -3.83 -38.89
N LYS A 498 -29.76 -2.57 -39.15
CA LYS A 498 -30.61 -1.77 -38.25
C LYS A 498 -32.10 -2.00 -38.53
N ARG A 499 -32.91 -1.97 -37.46
CA ARG A 499 -34.38 -1.90 -37.48
C ARG A 499 -34.87 -0.82 -36.51
N LYS A 500 -36.12 -0.37 -36.68
CA LYS A 500 -36.80 0.43 -35.66
C LYS A 500 -37.03 -0.43 -34.41
N LYS A 501 -36.59 0.05 -33.25
CA LYS A 501 -36.75 -0.63 -31.96
C LYS A 501 -37.31 0.35 -30.92
N TRP A 502 -38.36 -0.07 -30.21
CA TRP A 502 -38.87 0.67 -29.05
C TRP A 502 -37.87 0.65 -27.88
N VAL A 503 -37.60 1.83 -27.31
CA VAL A 503 -36.59 2.03 -26.26
C VAL A 503 -37.27 2.36 -24.93
N TYR A 504 -37.50 1.31 -24.14
CA TYR A 504 -38.24 1.33 -22.87
C TYR A 504 -37.90 2.50 -21.93
N THR A 505 -36.62 2.84 -21.72
CA THR A 505 -36.28 3.96 -20.83
C THR A 505 -36.73 5.32 -21.36
N LYS A 506 -36.57 5.55 -22.68
CA LYS A 506 -36.86 6.82 -23.36
C LYS A 506 -38.30 6.97 -23.87
N GLN A 507 -39.03 5.87 -24.08
CA GLN A 507 -40.37 5.84 -24.69
C GLN A 507 -40.38 6.45 -26.11
N GLN A 508 -39.42 6.01 -26.94
CA GLN A 508 -39.33 6.38 -28.36
C GLN A 508 -38.78 5.22 -29.19
N TYR A 509 -38.96 5.28 -30.51
CA TYR A 509 -38.30 4.38 -31.46
C TYR A 509 -36.89 4.90 -31.82
N GLU A 510 -35.91 3.99 -31.84
CA GLU A 510 -34.54 4.25 -32.32
C GLU A 510 -34.13 3.20 -33.36
N ASP A 511 -33.26 3.58 -34.29
CA ASP A 511 -32.68 2.64 -35.26
C ASP A 511 -31.51 1.86 -34.64
N ARG A 512 -31.77 0.62 -34.24
CA ARG A 512 -30.82 -0.25 -33.53
C ARG A 512 -30.52 -1.51 -34.33
N ALA A 513 -29.29 -2.01 -34.19
CA ALA A 513 -28.92 -3.32 -34.72
C ALA A 513 -29.68 -4.45 -33.99
N GLY A 514 -29.74 -5.62 -34.63
CA GLY A 514 -30.23 -6.87 -34.06
C GLY A 514 -31.59 -7.31 -34.62
N PHE A 515 -31.83 -8.63 -34.59
CA PHE A 515 -33.10 -9.25 -35.00
C PHE A 515 -34.24 -8.96 -34.01
N GLU A 516 -35.48 -9.08 -34.49
CA GLU A 516 -36.66 -9.14 -33.63
C GLU A 516 -36.71 -10.48 -32.90
N GLY A 517 -37.00 -10.46 -31.59
CA GLY A 517 -36.82 -11.64 -30.73
C GLY A 517 -35.36 -12.08 -30.54
N GLY A 518 -34.39 -11.26 -30.98
CA GLY A 518 -32.96 -11.57 -30.92
C GLY A 518 -32.43 -11.80 -29.50
N LYS A 519 -31.33 -12.56 -29.42
CA LYS A 519 -30.74 -13.07 -28.18
C LYS A 519 -29.24 -12.81 -28.17
N THR A 520 -28.62 -12.76 -27.00
CA THR A 520 -27.16 -12.79 -26.88
C THR A 520 -26.76 -14.05 -26.13
N TYR A 521 -25.86 -14.83 -26.71
CA TYR A 521 -25.38 -16.09 -26.15
C TYR A 521 -24.01 -15.94 -25.49
N ILE A 522 -23.69 -16.86 -24.57
CA ILE A 522 -22.37 -16.88 -23.92
C ILE A 522 -21.23 -17.06 -24.93
N TRP A 523 -21.41 -17.84 -26.01
CA TRP A 523 -20.36 -18.00 -27.03
C TRP A 523 -19.97 -16.71 -27.74
N GLU A 524 -20.91 -15.77 -27.89
CA GLU A 524 -20.65 -14.48 -28.55
C GLU A 524 -19.81 -13.57 -27.67
N VAL A 525 -20.22 -13.43 -26.41
CA VAL A 525 -19.51 -12.63 -25.42
C VAL A 525 -18.16 -13.23 -25.10
N GLU A 526 -18.04 -14.56 -24.97
CA GLU A 526 -16.75 -15.23 -24.83
C GLU A 526 -15.85 -14.96 -26.06
N LYS A 527 -16.41 -14.96 -27.27
CA LYS A 527 -15.66 -14.70 -28.52
C LYS A 527 -15.14 -13.26 -28.61
N VAL A 528 -15.93 -12.25 -28.22
CA VAL A 528 -15.45 -10.85 -28.11
C VAL A 528 -14.42 -10.72 -26.97
N LEU A 529 -14.77 -11.13 -25.75
CA LEU A 529 -13.91 -11.00 -24.57
C LEU A 529 -12.57 -11.71 -24.73
N ARG A 530 -12.55 -12.88 -25.40
CA ARG A 530 -11.30 -13.54 -25.79
C ARG A 530 -10.55 -12.74 -26.85
N LYS A 531 -11.12 -12.56 -28.04
CA LYS A 531 -10.36 -12.03 -29.18
C LYS A 531 -9.93 -10.58 -28.99
N GLU A 532 -10.86 -9.70 -28.63
CA GLU A 532 -10.65 -8.25 -28.68
C GLU A 532 -10.00 -7.71 -27.40
N HIS A 533 -9.94 -8.51 -26.32
CA HIS A 533 -9.47 -8.05 -25.01
C HIS A 533 -8.45 -9.00 -24.34
N TYR A 534 -8.71 -10.32 -24.27
CA TYR A 534 -7.75 -11.25 -23.67
C TYR A 534 -6.56 -11.57 -24.58
N ASP A 535 -6.81 -11.80 -25.87
CA ASP A 535 -5.78 -12.15 -26.85
C ASP A 535 -4.96 -10.93 -27.27
N GLU A 536 -5.59 -9.78 -27.54
CA GLU A 536 -4.91 -8.48 -27.69
C GLU A 536 -4.05 -8.13 -26.45
N GLY A 537 -4.53 -8.46 -25.25
CA GLY A 537 -3.80 -8.26 -24.00
C GLY A 537 -2.43 -8.95 -23.92
N LYS A 538 -2.19 -10.00 -24.72
CA LYS A 538 -0.90 -10.70 -24.82
C LYS A 538 0.20 -9.85 -25.44
N LEU A 539 -0.16 -8.91 -26.32
CA LEU A 539 0.77 -7.98 -26.96
C LEU A 539 1.10 -6.80 -26.03
N ASN A 540 0.31 -6.61 -24.98
CA ASN A 540 0.30 -5.46 -24.08
C ASN A 540 0.86 -5.84 -22.70
N ILE A 541 2.10 -6.36 -22.67
CA ILE A 541 2.80 -6.83 -21.47
C ILE A 541 3.99 -5.91 -21.15
N PHE A 542 4.19 -5.56 -19.88
CA PHE A 542 5.19 -4.58 -19.46
C PHE A 542 6.65 -5.04 -19.70
N ASN A 543 7.26 -4.50 -20.75
CA ASN A 543 8.68 -4.68 -21.08
C ASN A 543 9.59 -3.51 -20.62
N GLY A 544 8.98 -2.37 -20.25
CA GLY A 544 9.63 -1.10 -19.96
C GLY A 544 10.56 -1.08 -18.74
N VAL A 545 11.23 0.05 -18.48
CA VAL A 545 12.18 0.14 -17.35
C VAL A 545 11.44 0.11 -16.02
N CYS A 546 11.85 -0.83 -15.16
CA CYS A 546 11.31 -1.05 -13.83
C CYS A 546 11.47 0.17 -12.90
N GLU A 547 10.36 0.78 -12.47
CA GLU A 547 10.37 1.95 -11.58
C GLU A 547 10.96 1.68 -10.19
N GLU A 548 10.96 0.41 -9.73
CA GLU A 548 11.63 0.03 -8.46
C GLU A 548 13.15 0.25 -8.48
N ASN A 549 13.76 0.41 -9.67
CA ASN A 549 15.15 0.82 -9.79
C ASN A 549 15.34 2.35 -9.64
N LYS A 550 14.32 3.11 -9.23
CA LYS A 550 14.52 4.46 -8.64
C LYS A 550 14.78 4.38 -7.15
N GLU A 551 13.99 3.60 -6.41
CA GLU A 551 14.06 3.49 -4.93
C GLU A 551 15.33 2.82 -4.40
N LYS A 552 16.15 2.18 -5.24
CA LYS A 552 17.44 1.56 -4.84
C LYS A 552 18.61 1.78 -5.82
N LYS A 553 18.55 2.79 -6.69
CA LYS A 553 19.66 3.13 -7.59
C LYS A 553 19.97 4.62 -7.77
N GLU A 554 19.29 5.51 -7.04
CA GLU A 554 19.81 6.87 -6.79
C GLU A 554 20.72 6.91 -5.54
N GLU A 555 20.68 5.89 -4.66
CA GLU A 555 21.70 5.71 -3.62
C GLU A 555 23.04 5.20 -4.21
N LYS A 556 24.10 6.02 -4.04
CA LYS A 556 25.53 5.71 -4.30
C LYS A 556 26.01 5.65 -5.77
N LYS A 557 25.61 6.64 -6.57
CA LYS A 557 26.50 7.64 -7.24
C LYS A 557 25.65 8.39 -8.28
N THR A 558 25.48 9.71 -8.23
CA THR A 558 26.33 10.76 -7.63
C THR A 558 25.65 11.57 -6.52
N THR A 559 26.46 12.26 -5.70
CA THR A 559 26.02 13.16 -4.62
C THR A 559 25.40 14.47 -5.13
N THR A 560 24.09 14.68 -4.89
CA THR A 560 23.46 15.99 -4.60
C THR A 560 22.13 15.76 -3.90
N ASP A 561 22.13 16.01 -2.59
CA ASP A 561 21.05 16.40 -1.67
C ASP A 561 19.57 16.31 -2.11
N GLU A 562 18.76 15.71 -1.22
CA GLU A 562 17.31 15.95 -1.16
C GLU A 562 17.03 17.45 -0.94
N ARG A 563 16.50 18.13 -1.96
CA ARG A 563 16.09 19.55 -1.88
C ARG A 563 14.80 19.82 -2.65
N ALA A 564 14.22 21.00 -2.44
CA ALA A 564 12.90 21.43 -2.89
C ALA A 564 12.44 20.86 -4.26
N PRO A 565 11.34 20.10 -4.32
CA PRO A 565 11.04 19.21 -5.44
C PRO A 565 10.70 19.90 -6.77
N TRP A 566 10.43 21.22 -6.75
CA TRP A 566 10.26 22.05 -7.94
C TRP A 566 11.60 22.53 -8.55
N MET A 567 12.66 22.64 -7.76
CA MET A 567 13.94 23.22 -8.19
C MET A 567 14.66 22.40 -9.26
N LYS A 568 14.49 21.07 -9.27
CA LYS A 568 15.02 20.20 -10.32
C LYS A 568 14.51 20.59 -11.72
N TYR A 569 13.30 21.16 -11.81
CA TYR A 569 12.76 21.68 -13.05
C TYR A 569 13.39 23.03 -13.38
N ALA A 570 13.41 23.98 -12.44
CA ALA A 570 14.06 25.29 -12.66
C ALA A 570 15.54 25.16 -13.11
N VAL A 571 16.30 24.26 -12.48
CA VAL A 571 17.70 23.95 -12.85
C VAL A 571 17.80 23.17 -14.16
N GLY A 572 16.85 22.29 -14.47
CA GLY A 572 16.77 21.60 -15.76
C GLY A 572 16.49 22.55 -16.93
N GLU A 573 15.63 23.53 -16.70
CA GLU A 573 15.32 24.60 -17.64
C GLU A 573 16.53 25.54 -17.87
N LEU A 574 17.23 25.96 -16.81
CA LEU A 574 18.48 26.72 -16.95
C LEU A 574 19.56 25.94 -17.72
N LYS A 575 19.68 24.61 -17.52
CA LYS A 575 20.61 23.77 -18.29
C LYS A 575 20.22 23.59 -19.77
N SER A 576 18.96 23.80 -20.11
CA SER A 576 18.40 23.52 -21.44
C SER A 576 18.19 24.79 -22.28
N TYR A 577 17.97 25.94 -21.63
CA TYR A 577 17.62 27.22 -22.27
C TYR A 577 18.31 28.44 -21.62
N GLY A 578 19.26 28.24 -20.70
CA GLY A 578 20.02 29.31 -20.06
C GLY A 578 20.85 30.10 -21.06
N GLY A 579 20.91 31.43 -20.90
CA GLY A 579 21.60 32.36 -21.80
C GLY A 579 20.94 32.61 -23.17
N ILE A 580 20.04 31.73 -23.63
CA ILE A 580 19.28 31.92 -24.88
C ILE A 580 18.30 33.08 -24.71
N ARG A 581 18.18 34.00 -25.68
CA ARG A 581 17.25 35.14 -25.52
C ARG A 581 15.80 34.69 -25.72
N GLN A 582 14.87 35.36 -25.04
CA GLN A 582 13.45 35.04 -25.09
C GLN A 582 12.84 35.11 -26.50
N ASN A 583 13.41 35.93 -27.40
CA ASN A 583 13.00 36.07 -28.79
C ASN A 583 13.69 35.07 -29.75
N GLU A 584 14.51 34.15 -29.23
CA GLU A 584 15.29 33.15 -29.97
C GLU A 584 14.80 31.73 -29.63
N SER A 585 14.72 30.88 -30.66
CA SER A 585 14.37 29.47 -30.50
C SER A 585 15.57 28.69 -29.93
N PRO A 586 15.37 27.66 -29.08
CA PRO A 586 14.10 27.07 -28.67
C PRO A 586 13.44 27.68 -27.42
N LEU A 587 14.03 28.72 -26.80
CA LEU A 587 13.43 29.34 -25.60
C LEU A 587 12.11 30.07 -25.93
N LYS A 588 12.05 30.75 -27.07
CA LYS A 588 10.87 31.46 -27.56
C LYS A 588 9.58 30.62 -27.56
N GLU A 589 9.65 29.41 -28.11
CA GLU A 589 8.53 28.47 -28.19
C GLU A 589 8.27 27.79 -26.84
N LYS A 590 9.32 27.63 -26.03
CA LYS A 590 9.25 27.10 -24.67
C LYS A 590 8.58 28.07 -23.69
N ILE A 591 8.70 29.39 -23.87
CA ILE A 591 8.04 30.38 -23.00
C ILE A 591 6.52 30.25 -23.04
N SER A 592 5.92 30.04 -24.22
CA SER A 592 4.48 29.78 -24.33
C SER A 592 4.04 28.57 -23.50
N LYS A 593 4.89 27.53 -23.40
CA LYS A 593 4.61 26.34 -22.57
C LYS A 593 4.65 26.57 -21.07
N TYR A 594 5.22 27.70 -20.60
CA TYR A 594 5.05 28.14 -19.22
C TYR A 594 3.67 28.77 -19.00
N PHE A 595 3.08 29.36 -20.04
CA PHE A 595 1.77 29.99 -19.99
C PHE A 595 0.60 29.00 -20.15
N ASP A 596 0.78 27.88 -20.85
CA ASP A 596 -0.22 26.81 -21.04
C ASP A 596 -0.94 26.38 -19.74
N LEU A 597 -0.25 26.41 -18.60
CA LEU A 597 -0.75 26.00 -17.27
C LEU A 597 -0.95 27.18 -16.30
N SER A 598 -1.01 28.41 -16.83
CA SER A 598 -1.14 29.65 -16.07
C SER A 598 -2.50 30.31 -16.27
N SER A 599 -2.81 31.38 -15.54
CA SER A 599 -4.03 32.17 -15.76
C SER A 599 -3.98 33.12 -16.97
N LEU A 600 -2.92 33.08 -17.80
CA LEU A 600 -2.88 33.74 -19.11
C LEU A 600 -2.30 32.80 -20.20
N PRO A 601 -3.05 31.79 -20.70
CA PRO A 601 -2.54 30.83 -21.70
C PRO A 601 -2.16 31.43 -23.07
N SER A 602 -2.58 32.67 -23.36
CA SER A 602 -2.16 33.42 -24.56
C SER A 602 -0.79 34.11 -24.41
N GLY A 603 -0.17 34.05 -23.23
CA GLY A 603 1.14 34.62 -22.97
C GLY A 603 2.25 33.96 -23.80
N ASN A 604 3.26 34.75 -24.15
CA ASN A 604 4.38 34.33 -24.98
C ASN A 604 5.65 35.14 -24.64
N TYR A 605 6.72 35.04 -25.43
CA TYR A 605 7.98 35.75 -25.20
C TYR A 605 7.91 37.28 -25.13
N SER A 606 6.84 37.90 -25.64
CA SER A 606 6.60 39.35 -25.48
C SER A 606 5.96 39.72 -24.12
N THR A 607 5.44 38.72 -23.39
CA THR A 607 4.78 38.85 -22.08
C THR A 607 5.77 38.63 -20.94
N TYR A 608 5.63 39.30 -19.79
CA TYR A 608 6.50 39.07 -18.64
C TYR A 608 6.32 37.66 -18.04
N TRP A 609 7.28 36.77 -18.25
CA TRP A 609 7.13 35.32 -18.02
C TRP A 609 7.81 34.76 -16.74
N CYS A 610 8.28 35.62 -15.83
CA CYS A 610 8.90 35.18 -14.57
C CYS A 610 7.97 34.36 -13.68
N ALA A 611 6.72 34.82 -13.51
CA ALA A 611 5.75 34.17 -12.64
C ALA A 611 5.11 32.92 -13.28
N SER A 612 4.92 32.91 -14.61
CA SER A 612 4.50 31.69 -15.34
C SER A 612 5.60 30.62 -15.32
N PHE A 613 6.88 30.99 -15.39
CA PHE A 613 8.00 30.05 -15.18
C PHE A 613 7.98 29.42 -13.76
N VAL A 614 7.80 30.22 -12.71
CA VAL A 614 7.69 29.75 -11.33
C VAL A 614 6.47 28.84 -11.15
N ASN A 615 5.31 29.24 -11.68
CA ASN A 615 4.10 28.42 -11.71
C ASN A 615 4.35 27.08 -12.40
N TRP A 616 4.93 27.10 -13.60
CA TRP A 616 5.21 25.90 -14.39
C TRP A 616 6.12 24.90 -13.64
N CYS A 617 7.13 25.39 -12.90
CA CYS A 617 7.99 24.54 -12.08
C CYS A 617 7.23 23.84 -10.94
N PHE A 618 6.25 24.52 -10.32
CA PHE A 618 5.34 23.89 -9.34
C PHE A 618 4.37 22.91 -10.00
N GLU A 619 3.83 23.23 -11.18
CA GLU A 619 2.92 22.38 -11.96
C GLU A 619 3.54 21.04 -12.41
N GLN A 620 4.88 20.97 -12.52
CA GLN A 620 5.60 19.72 -12.79
C GLN A 620 5.78 18.83 -11.54
N THR A 621 5.47 19.34 -10.35
CA THR A 621 5.45 18.53 -9.12
C THR A 621 4.12 17.79 -8.98
N LYS A 622 4.10 16.74 -8.17
CA LYS A 622 2.86 16.04 -7.82
C LYS A 622 2.08 16.77 -6.73
N ASP A 623 2.77 17.13 -5.65
CA ASP A 623 2.12 17.51 -4.38
C ASP A 623 2.01 19.05 -4.19
N TYR A 624 2.67 19.84 -5.03
CA TYR A 624 2.56 21.32 -5.08
C TYR A 624 1.92 21.84 -6.38
N LYS A 625 1.29 20.95 -7.16
CA LYS A 625 0.46 21.32 -8.31
C LYS A 625 -0.75 22.14 -7.86
N GLY A 626 -1.12 23.18 -8.61
CA GLY A 626 -2.20 24.11 -8.26
C GLY A 626 -1.95 24.82 -6.93
N THR A 627 -0.68 25.12 -6.60
CA THR A 627 -0.36 25.83 -5.35
C THR A 627 -0.78 27.29 -5.38
N ASN A 628 -0.57 27.97 -6.51
CA ASN A 628 -1.17 29.27 -6.81
C ASN A 628 -1.91 29.19 -8.16
N SER A 629 -3.22 29.45 -8.15
CA SER A 629 -4.12 29.09 -9.26
C SER A 629 -5.03 30.21 -9.75
N MET A 630 -4.87 31.44 -9.24
CA MET A 630 -5.73 32.57 -9.56
C MET A 630 -4.97 33.60 -10.42
N THR A 631 -4.03 34.33 -9.83
CA THR A 631 -3.32 35.42 -10.53
C THR A 631 -1.83 35.09 -10.75
N ASN A 632 -1.52 33.80 -10.90
CA ASN A 632 -0.17 33.22 -10.86
C ASN A 632 0.83 33.74 -11.92
N VAL A 633 0.37 34.49 -12.92
CA VAL A 633 1.21 35.24 -13.89
C VAL A 633 1.71 36.59 -13.39
N ALA A 634 1.25 37.06 -12.22
CA ALA A 634 1.71 38.29 -11.59
C ALA A 634 2.74 37.99 -10.48
N ALA A 635 3.90 38.65 -10.54
CA ALA A 635 4.98 38.39 -9.57
C ALA A 635 4.58 38.68 -8.11
N PHE A 636 3.84 39.77 -7.85
CA PHE A 636 3.35 40.09 -6.50
C PHE A 636 2.27 39.12 -5.98
N ASP A 637 1.64 38.32 -6.85
CA ASP A 637 0.65 37.32 -6.44
C ASP A 637 1.30 36.12 -5.72
N TRP A 638 2.63 35.98 -5.84
CA TRP A 638 3.42 35.02 -5.08
C TRP A 638 3.76 35.49 -3.64
N LEU A 639 3.30 36.68 -3.23
CA LEU A 639 3.21 37.06 -1.82
C LEU A 639 1.92 36.49 -1.19
N PRO A 640 1.86 36.25 0.13
CA PRO A 640 0.61 35.92 0.80
C PRO A 640 -0.44 37.04 0.68
N PRO A 641 -1.75 36.74 0.86
CA PRO A 641 -2.85 37.62 0.44
C PRO A 641 -2.85 39.07 0.94
N GLU A 642 -2.35 39.33 2.15
CA GLU A 642 -2.30 40.70 2.69
C GLU A 642 -1.16 41.51 2.07
N GLN A 643 0.04 40.93 2.02
CA GLN A 643 1.22 41.54 1.43
C GLN A 643 1.07 41.72 -0.09
N ALA A 644 0.40 40.79 -0.78
CA ALA A 644 0.03 40.92 -2.19
C ALA A 644 -0.87 42.15 -2.42
N LYS A 645 -1.93 42.31 -1.61
CA LYS A 645 -2.89 43.42 -1.72
C LYS A 645 -2.29 44.79 -1.40
N LEU A 646 -1.22 44.84 -0.62
CA LEU A 646 -0.40 46.04 -0.41
C LEU A 646 0.48 46.41 -1.62
N LYS A 647 0.60 45.56 -2.64
CA LYS A 647 1.35 45.84 -3.89
C LYS A 647 0.45 46.03 -5.12
N ARG A 648 -0.64 45.27 -5.25
CA ARG A 648 -1.69 45.43 -6.28
C ARG A 648 -3.06 45.15 -5.67
N LYS A 649 -4.07 45.97 -5.97
CA LYS A 649 -5.44 45.79 -5.42
C LYS A 649 -6.25 44.71 -6.15
N ASP A 650 -5.80 44.33 -7.33
CA ASP A 650 -6.43 43.47 -8.32
C ASP A 650 -5.80 42.06 -8.41
N ILE A 651 -5.04 41.68 -7.37
CA ILE A 651 -4.52 40.32 -7.16
C ILE A 651 -5.02 39.77 -5.82
N ASP A 652 -5.15 38.45 -5.72
CA ASP A 652 -5.67 37.79 -4.51
C ASP A 652 -4.58 37.26 -3.57
N GLY A 653 -3.37 37.03 -4.10
CA GLY A 653 -2.19 36.55 -3.38
C GLY A 653 -2.23 35.05 -3.10
N TRP A 654 -1.05 34.46 -2.95
CA TRP A 654 -0.85 33.04 -2.77
C TRP A 654 -1.40 32.59 -1.40
N LYS A 655 -2.66 32.18 -1.37
CA LYS A 655 -3.39 31.69 -0.17
C LYS A 655 -2.73 30.47 0.49
N LYS A 656 -1.90 29.74 -0.25
CA LYS A 656 -1.05 28.63 0.21
C LYS A 656 0.43 29.01 0.30
N GLY A 657 0.77 30.29 0.31
CA GLY A 657 2.09 30.81 0.65
C GLY A 657 2.14 31.25 2.11
N GLU A 658 3.31 31.10 2.73
CA GLU A 658 3.64 31.71 4.02
C GLU A 658 5.00 32.42 3.90
N LEU A 659 5.13 33.60 4.54
CA LEU A 659 6.40 34.31 4.56
C LEU A 659 7.47 33.48 5.29
N ILE A 660 8.71 33.71 4.89
CA ILE A 660 9.87 33.46 5.75
C ILE A 660 10.21 34.82 6.36
N ASP A 661 10.14 34.95 7.69
CA ASP A 661 10.27 36.25 8.38
C ASP A 661 11.73 36.61 8.73
N SER A 662 12.63 35.62 8.66
CA SER A 662 14.08 35.74 8.87
C SER A 662 14.85 35.46 7.57
N ILE A 663 16.01 36.10 7.41
CA ILE A 663 16.92 35.84 6.27
C ILE A 663 17.87 34.65 6.54
N GLU A 664 17.91 34.19 7.79
CA GLU A 664 18.62 33.01 8.28
C GLU A 664 17.81 31.72 8.04
N ASP A 665 16.47 31.79 8.06
CA ASP A 665 15.54 30.70 7.71
C ASP A 665 15.39 30.48 6.18
N VAL A 666 16.22 31.13 5.36
CA VAL A 666 16.26 30.93 3.90
C VAL A 666 16.68 29.50 3.54
N PHE A 667 16.12 28.98 2.45
CA PHE A 667 16.45 27.64 1.97
C PHE A 667 16.42 27.54 0.44
N TYR A 668 17.09 26.52 -0.08
CA TYR A 668 17.14 26.18 -1.49
C TYR A 668 15.74 25.90 -2.04
N GLY A 669 15.27 26.71 -2.98
CA GLY A 669 13.92 26.64 -3.54
C GLY A 669 12.89 27.54 -2.87
N ALA A 670 13.24 28.32 -1.85
CA ALA A 670 12.37 29.41 -1.37
C ALA A 670 12.00 30.35 -2.52
N VAL A 671 10.73 30.73 -2.62
CA VAL A 671 10.26 31.69 -3.64
C VAL A 671 10.69 33.09 -3.20
N ILE A 672 11.36 33.83 -4.08
CA ILE A 672 11.80 35.20 -3.84
C ILE A 672 11.00 36.16 -4.72
N VAL A 673 10.29 37.10 -4.10
CA VAL A 673 9.50 38.14 -4.79
C VAL A 673 10.15 39.51 -4.56
N PHE A 674 10.40 40.25 -5.63
CA PHE A 674 11.11 41.53 -5.62
C PHE A 674 10.14 42.72 -5.71
N SER A 675 10.52 43.85 -5.11
CA SER A 675 9.73 45.10 -5.09
C SER A 675 9.51 45.71 -6.48
N HIS A 676 10.29 45.32 -7.49
CA HIS A 676 10.14 45.72 -8.89
C HIS A 676 9.31 44.70 -9.71
N SER A 677 8.33 44.04 -9.09
CA SER A 677 7.42 43.06 -9.71
C SER A 677 8.14 41.93 -10.47
N HIS A 678 9.07 41.26 -9.81
CA HIS A 678 9.73 40.04 -10.31
C HIS A 678 9.61 38.89 -9.30
N VAL A 679 9.71 37.64 -9.77
CA VAL A 679 9.68 36.44 -8.92
C VAL A 679 10.61 35.36 -9.48
N ALA A 680 11.30 34.66 -8.58
CA ALA A 680 12.29 33.62 -8.86
C ALA A 680 12.37 32.62 -7.69
N PHE A 681 13.32 31.68 -7.72
CA PHE A 681 13.65 30.79 -6.60
C PHE A 681 15.07 31.04 -6.08
N VAL A 682 15.31 30.88 -4.78
CA VAL A 682 16.67 30.87 -4.21
C VAL A 682 17.40 29.58 -4.63
N MET A 683 18.62 29.69 -5.14
CA MET A 683 19.45 28.57 -5.60
C MET A 683 20.73 28.38 -4.79
N GLY A 684 21.25 29.42 -4.14
CA GLY A 684 22.49 29.37 -3.39
C GLY A 684 22.82 30.70 -2.74
N GLU A 685 24.08 30.91 -2.41
CA GLU A 685 24.63 32.17 -1.92
C GLU A 685 26.07 32.39 -2.40
N THR A 686 26.55 33.62 -2.30
CA THR A 686 27.96 33.93 -2.60
C THR A 686 28.90 33.27 -1.60
N GLU A 687 30.15 33.03 -2.01
CA GLU A 687 31.20 32.47 -1.14
C GLU A 687 31.31 33.23 0.18
N ASP A 688 31.28 34.57 0.13
CA ASP A 688 31.32 35.48 1.29
C ASP A 688 30.02 35.51 2.12
N GLY A 689 28.98 34.79 1.70
CA GLY A 689 27.68 34.67 2.38
C GLY A 689 26.81 35.93 2.37
N LYS A 690 27.25 37.04 1.76
CA LYS A 690 26.55 38.34 1.82
C LYS A 690 25.35 38.44 0.87
N SER A 691 25.32 37.66 -0.20
CA SER A 691 24.24 37.66 -1.20
C SER A 691 23.63 36.28 -1.40
N LEU A 692 22.32 36.22 -1.60
CA LEU A 692 21.66 35.05 -2.17
C LEU A 692 21.89 35.02 -3.69
N ILE A 693 22.02 33.83 -4.26
CA ILE A 693 21.93 33.59 -5.71
C ILE A 693 20.53 33.02 -5.99
N TYR A 694 19.82 33.60 -6.97
CA TYR A 694 18.47 33.18 -7.37
C TYR A 694 18.39 32.81 -8.85
N ILE A 695 17.47 31.89 -9.18
CA ILE A 695 17.22 31.31 -10.50
C ILE A 695 15.77 31.54 -10.94
N GLY A 696 15.56 31.98 -12.18
CA GLY A 696 14.24 32.37 -12.67
C GLY A 696 14.20 32.69 -14.17
N GLY A 697 13.00 32.72 -14.73
CA GLY A 697 12.73 33.17 -16.10
C GLY A 697 12.57 34.70 -16.20
N ASN A 698 12.59 35.22 -17.42
CA ASN A 698 12.42 36.66 -17.73
C ASN A 698 13.47 37.58 -17.05
N GLN A 699 14.71 37.10 -16.91
CA GLN A 699 15.81 37.79 -16.23
C GLN A 699 16.83 38.45 -17.19
N SER A 700 17.63 39.36 -16.64
CA SER A 700 18.89 39.86 -17.21
C SER A 700 20.02 38.84 -17.01
N ASP A 701 21.05 38.89 -17.84
CA ASP A 701 22.27 38.08 -17.70
C ASP A 701 23.57 38.91 -17.67
N GLY A 702 23.46 40.24 -17.76
CA GLY A 702 24.59 41.17 -17.60
C GLY A 702 25.63 41.13 -18.71
N GLN A 703 25.39 40.38 -19.81
CA GLN A 703 26.33 40.28 -20.92
C GLN A 703 26.42 41.58 -21.73
N ARG A 704 27.51 41.76 -22.49
CA ARG A 704 27.75 42.94 -23.31
C ARG A 704 26.67 43.09 -24.38
N GLY A 705 25.75 44.03 -24.17
CA GLY A 705 24.60 44.28 -25.04
C GLY A 705 23.26 43.78 -24.49
N ASP A 706 23.19 43.33 -23.24
CA ASP A 706 21.94 43.18 -22.48
C ASP A 706 21.21 44.53 -22.34
N GLY A 707 19.88 44.50 -22.20
CA GLY A 707 19.02 45.68 -22.22
C GLY A 707 17.52 45.34 -22.28
N PRO A 708 16.65 46.35 -22.39
CA PRO A 708 15.20 46.15 -22.46
C PRO A 708 14.81 45.15 -23.57
N GLY A 709 14.04 44.13 -23.20
CA GLY A 709 13.55 43.08 -24.11
C GLY A 709 14.46 41.85 -24.30
N LYS A 710 15.73 41.86 -23.87
CA LYS A 710 16.69 40.76 -24.10
C LYS A 710 16.75 39.71 -22.97
N ARG A 711 15.61 39.33 -22.42
CA ARG A 711 15.55 38.45 -21.24
C ARG A 711 15.89 36.99 -21.55
N THR A 712 16.27 36.23 -20.52
CA THR A 712 16.63 34.79 -20.57
C THR A 712 16.22 34.09 -19.26
N ILE A 713 16.47 32.78 -19.17
CA ILE A 713 16.71 32.09 -17.89
C ILE A 713 18.18 32.32 -17.49
N SER A 714 18.43 32.70 -16.24
CA SER A 714 19.78 32.97 -15.71
C SER A 714 19.81 32.81 -14.18
N THR A 715 20.98 33.01 -13.59
CA THR A 715 21.16 33.20 -12.14
C THR A 715 21.67 34.60 -11.84
N ASN A 716 21.16 35.26 -10.80
CA ASN A 716 21.60 36.59 -10.38
C ASN A 716 21.84 36.67 -8.86
N PRO A 717 22.72 37.57 -8.38
CA PRO A 717 22.94 37.81 -6.96
C PRO A 717 22.01 38.89 -6.38
N ILE A 718 21.65 38.78 -5.09
CA ILE A 718 21.06 39.87 -4.30
C ILE A 718 21.55 39.87 -2.84
N LEU A 719 22.04 41.02 -2.37
CA LEU A 719 22.50 41.24 -1.00
C LEU A 719 21.41 40.93 0.04
N LYS A 720 21.72 40.07 1.01
CA LYS A 720 20.83 39.70 2.12
C LYS A 720 20.34 40.91 2.91
N SER A 721 21.15 41.95 3.06
CA SER A 721 20.79 43.22 3.73
C SER A 721 19.65 44.02 3.07
N LYS A 722 19.20 43.60 1.87
CA LYS A 722 18.02 44.15 1.18
C LYS A 722 16.72 43.35 1.41
N PHE A 723 16.78 42.26 2.20
CA PHE A 723 15.61 41.49 2.63
C PHE A 723 14.61 42.40 3.39
N GLY A 724 13.32 42.14 3.22
CA GLY A 724 12.21 42.95 3.75
C GLY A 724 12.03 44.33 3.07
N LYS A 725 13.08 44.87 2.43
CA LYS A 725 13.11 46.20 1.80
C LYS A 725 12.88 46.15 0.29
N THR A 726 13.60 45.28 -0.42
CA THR A 726 13.51 45.13 -1.89
C THR A 726 13.13 43.73 -2.35
N PHE A 727 13.13 42.75 -1.44
CA PHE A 727 12.61 41.42 -1.70
C PHE A 727 12.03 40.78 -0.42
N TRP A 728 11.15 39.82 -0.62
CA TRP A 728 10.56 38.96 0.41
C TRP A 728 10.75 37.50 0.01
N LEU A 729 10.78 36.61 1.00
CA LEU A 729 10.92 35.17 0.83
C LEU A 729 9.63 34.48 1.26
N ILE A 730 9.17 33.50 0.48
CA ILE A 730 7.90 32.81 0.65
C ILE A 730 8.11 31.31 0.44
N LYS A 731 7.41 30.48 1.21
CA LYS A 731 7.36 29.02 1.03
C LYS A 731 5.92 28.50 0.97
N PRO A 732 5.67 27.29 0.44
CA PRO A 732 4.35 26.69 0.51
C PRO A 732 3.92 26.52 1.98
N LYS A 733 2.64 26.76 2.27
CA LYS A 733 2.11 26.78 3.63
C LYS A 733 2.20 25.39 4.28
N GLY A 734 2.89 25.30 5.41
CA GLY A 734 3.20 24.02 6.06
C GLY A 734 4.36 23.25 5.42
N TYR A 735 5.18 23.87 4.56
CA TYR A 735 6.38 23.23 4.02
C TYR A 735 7.45 23.03 5.10
N THR A 736 7.76 21.77 5.40
CA THR A 736 8.84 21.37 6.32
C THR A 736 10.17 21.41 5.57
N VAL A 737 10.97 22.45 5.80
CA VAL A 737 12.30 22.62 5.22
C VAL A 737 13.28 21.62 5.86
N SER A 738 13.95 20.82 5.04
CA SER A 738 14.96 19.87 5.50
C SER A 738 16.31 20.52 5.84
N GLU A 739 17.14 19.82 6.62
CA GLU A 739 18.49 20.26 6.96
C GLU A 739 19.46 20.28 5.76
N ASN A 740 19.07 19.76 4.58
CA ASN A 740 19.85 19.86 3.35
C ASN A 740 19.43 21.07 2.50
N GLU A 741 18.18 21.51 2.59
CA GLU A 741 17.72 22.72 1.90
C GLU A 741 18.20 24.01 2.56
N LYS A 742 18.35 24.01 3.90
CA LYS A 742 18.97 25.12 4.65
C LYS A 742 20.45 25.35 4.27
N LYS A 743 21.09 24.36 3.65
CA LYS A 743 22.46 24.48 3.14
C LYS A 743 22.41 25.02 1.71
N LEU A 744 22.51 26.34 1.59
CA LEU A 744 22.68 26.99 0.30
C LEU A 744 24.05 26.67 -0.29
N ASP A 745 24.10 26.33 -1.59
CA ASP A 745 25.37 26.13 -2.29
C ASP A 745 26.14 27.45 -2.37
N LYS A 746 27.47 27.38 -2.17
CA LYS A 746 28.37 28.48 -2.51
C LYS A 746 28.55 28.53 -4.03
N LEU A 747 28.22 29.66 -4.63
CA LEU A 747 28.27 29.88 -6.08
C LEU A 747 28.95 31.22 -6.40
N THR A 748 29.67 31.30 -7.51
CA THR A 748 30.18 32.59 -8.00
C THR A 748 29.04 33.49 -8.47
N THR A 749 29.24 34.82 -8.39
CA THR A 749 28.22 35.82 -8.77
C THR A 749 27.72 35.72 -10.21
N ASN A 750 28.49 35.05 -11.08
CA ASN A 750 28.18 34.85 -12.50
C ASN A 750 27.67 33.43 -12.82
N GLY A 751 27.51 32.56 -11.82
CA GLY A 751 26.94 31.21 -11.98
C GLY A 751 27.72 30.23 -12.88
N LYS A 752 29.01 30.48 -13.13
CA LYS A 752 29.79 29.74 -14.17
C LYS A 752 29.92 28.25 -13.89
N GLU A 753 29.92 27.81 -12.63
CA GLU A 753 29.99 26.40 -12.23
C GLU A 753 28.81 25.54 -12.73
N LEU A 754 27.74 26.16 -13.24
CA LEU A 754 26.55 25.47 -13.72
C LEU A 754 26.68 24.95 -15.16
N ASP A 755 27.63 25.47 -15.94
CA ASP A 755 27.95 24.98 -17.29
C ASP A 755 28.94 23.80 -17.24
N LYS A 756 28.39 22.59 -17.12
CA LYS A 756 29.17 21.34 -17.15
C LYS A 756 29.42 20.81 -18.58
N SER A 757 29.70 21.71 -19.53
CA SER A 757 30.30 21.34 -20.83
C SER A 757 31.79 20.97 -20.72
N SER A 758 32.47 21.36 -19.63
CA SER A 758 33.91 21.16 -19.41
C SER A 758 34.23 20.13 -18.32
N THR A 759 33.87 18.86 -18.53
CA THR A 759 34.52 17.74 -17.84
C THR A 759 34.40 16.44 -18.66
N ARG A 760 35.49 16.06 -19.32
CA ARG A 760 35.77 14.68 -19.77
C ARG A 760 36.63 13.98 -18.72
#